data_AF-A0A1E3BUB5-F1
#
_entry.id   AF-A0A1E3BUB5-F1
#
_cell.length_a   1.000
_cell.length_b   1.000
_cell.length_c   1.000
_cell.angle_alpha   90.00
_cell.angle_beta   90.00
_cell.angle_gamma   90.00
#
_symmetry.space_group_name_H-M   'P 1'
#
loop_
_entity.id
_entity.type
_entity.pdbx_description
1 polymer ?
#
loop_
_entity_poly.entity_id
_entity_poly.type
_entity_poly.pdbx_seq_one_letter_code
_entity_poly.pdbx_strand_id
1 'polypeptide(L)'
;MSFGFSIGDFLGVIKDIHHIRRVFASAPAQFKNLHDELRNLSIIIQDVEAHLPNNERKAELEKIAKSCKEVVTDIWETIRRYQEISNKHGLKHAWKRLRWEPDDVRELRERVCSNIAPLTAINGRITLDNVLELVNYKKDEQHQMYLDWLSSASYAADQYNALRQGQPGTGRWFLECPPFQAWAETPGQTLFCPGIPGAGKTILASIVIDELDSRHGNDRDVGITYLYCSFRHRHDQIQDPESLLTSIIRQLAQGLERMPATVVWLYEKHKPKGTRPSFNELSDALNVIVGLLLSRTFIVVDALDECNESSISCIVDEIFRMQTVSKLSFLATSRSIPEIETKFYGKLVQEIRATKEDVIKYLNARLDNCPCALTRRPHLREKAITAITQSVDGMFLLAQLYLDSLISMTMPKEIMDELTRLMDKSNRYDEAYNTVMKRICDQAASQKRLAANTLLWITCAKRPLTPLELRTALAVELGDPELDQGNLPDLKDIISTCAGLVIVRSDCSGELVELAHYTMQEFFTRNWTVWFPLAHESIATTCLTYLSFDAFQGGMCFNDTEFEARLGQYPLYSYAARNWGHHARLQHVNNDLIFSFLTDTLKVDASVQALFALRVQTPFVPAPPKTAPALFRFSAGPCHALIGYSVA
;
A
#
# COMPACT_ATOMS: atom_id res chain seq x y z
N MET A 1 -9.27 47.22 -5.07
CA MET A 1 -8.90 47.52 -3.68
C MET A 1 -7.80 46.55 -3.27
N SER A 2 -6.55 46.93 -3.43
CA SER A 2 -5.38 46.15 -2.99
C SER A 2 -4.49 47.05 -2.13
N PHE A 3 -4.91 47.26 -0.88
CA PHE A 3 -3.99 47.69 0.16
C PHE A 3 -3.56 46.43 0.89
N GLY A 4 -2.70 45.65 0.24
CA GLY A 4 -2.00 44.54 0.85
C GLY A 4 -0.57 45.00 1.09
N PHE A 5 -0.19 45.17 2.34
CA PHE A 5 1.22 45.33 2.69
C PHE A 5 1.97 44.06 2.23
N SER A 6 3.16 44.22 1.66
CA SER A 6 4.00 43.12 1.15
C SER A 6 5.35 43.08 1.86
N ILE A 7 6.14 42.02 1.66
CA ILE A 7 7.58 41.95 2.03
C ILE A 7 8.32 43.25 1.62
N GLY A 8 7.90 43.88 0.51
CA GLY A 8 8.43 45.15 0.04
C GLY A 8 8.27 46.34 1.00
N ASP A 9 7.31 46.33 1.93
CA ASP A 9 7.11 47.40 2.90
C ASP A 9 8.10 47.33 4.07
N PHE A 10 8.41 46.13 4.55
CA PHE A 10 9.48 45.93 5.54
C PHE A 10 10.85 46.26 4.95
N LEU A 11 11.11 45.85 3.69
CA LEU A 11 12.30 46.26 2.94
C LEU A 11 12.38 47.78 2.74
N GLY A 12 11.23 48.44 2.55
CA GLY A 12 11.13 49.90 2.50
C GLY A 12 11.54 50.54 3.83
N VAL A 13 10.97 50.07 4.94
CA VAL A 13 11.31 50.53 6.30
C VAL A 13 12.78 50.27 6.63
N ILE A 14 13.33 49.11 6.28
CA ILE A 14 14.76 48.78 6.46
C ILE A 14 15.64 49.75 5.65
N LYS A 15 15.29 50.03 4.40
CA LYS A 15 16.02 51.00 3.56
C LYS A 15 15.99 52.41 4.15
N ASP A 16 14.84 52.84 4.64
CA ASP A 16 14.65 54.16 5.26
C ASP A 16 15.46 54.27 6.56
N ILE A 17 15.44 53.23 7.40
CA ILE A 17 16.27 53.15 8.61
C ILE A 17 17.77 53.18 8.26
N HIS A 18 18.22 52.43 7.27
CA HIS A 18 19.62 52.46 6.82
C HIS A 18 20.04 53.82 6.27
N HIS A 19 19.15 54.51 5.54
CA HIS A 19 19.40 55.85 5.02
C HIS A 19 19.50 56.88 6.15
N ILE A 20 18.56 56.86 7.09
CA ILE A 20 18.58 57.69 8.31
C ILE A 20 19.89 57.46 9.08
N ARG A 21 20.29 56.20 9.27
CA ARG A 21 21.54 55.85 9.96
C ARG A 21 22.80 56.40 9.26
N ARG A 22 22.83 56.48 7.93
CA ARG A 22 23.93 57.10 7.17
C ARG A 22 23.97 58.62 7.36
N VAL A 23 22.81 59.28 7.33
CA VAL A 23 22.71 60.72 7.58
C VAL A 23 23.14 61.06 9.01
N PHE A 24 22.84 60.19 9.98
CA PHE A 24 23.22 60.32 11.38
C PHE A 24 24.67 59.96 11.72
N ALA A 25 25.48 59.41 10.80
CA ALA A 25 26.85 58.99 11.09
C ALA A 25 27.79 60.13 11.53
N SER A 26 27.38 61.39 11.31
CA SER A 26 28.08 62.61 11.71
C SER A 26 27.39 63.39 12.86
N ALA A 27 26.33 62.81 13.44
CA ALA A 27 25.50 63.49 14.42
C ALA A 27 26.16 63.61 15.81
N PRO A 28 25.73 64.60 16.64
CA PRO A 28 26.23 64.75 18.00
C PRO A 28 25.96 63.53 18.89
N ALA A 29 26.80 63.33 19.91
CA ALA A 29 26.71 62.21 20.86
C ALA A 29 25.32 62.05 21.53
N GLN A 30 24.50 63.09 21.55
CA GLN A 30 23.14 63.12 22.10
C GLN A 30 22.14 62.25 21.32
N PHE A 31 22.37 61.96 20.03
CA PHE A 31 21.48 61.15 19.19
C PHE A 31 21.86 59.66 19.13
N LYS A 32 22.93 59.27 19.85
CA LYS A 32 23.46 57.91 19.84
C LYS A 32 22.43 56.88 20.30
N ASN A 33 21.63 57.21 21.32
CA ASN A 33 20.61 56.30 21.85
C ASN A 33 19.52 55.99 20.82
N LEU A 34 19.02 57.00 20.08
CA LEU A 34 18.05 56.79 19.00
C LEU A 34 18.66 55.97 17.85
N HIS A 35 19.94 56.20 17.53
CA HIS A 35 20.65 55.39 16.53
C HIS A 35 20.74 53.91 16.92
N ASP A 36 21.04 53.61 18.19
CA ASP A 36 21.12 52.24 18.71
C ASP A 36 19.74 51.55 18.73
N GLU A 37 18.67 52.27 19.09
CA GLU A 37 17.29 51.77 19.06
C GLU A 37 16.83 51.49 17.61
N LEU A 38 17.16 52.37 16.66
CA LEU A 38 16.88 52.16 15.24
C LEU A 38 17.68 50.98 14.66
N ARG A 39 18.90 50.75 15.14
CA ARG A 39 19.67 49.55 14.79
C ARG A 39 18.98 48.29 15.30
N ASN A 40 18.50 48.29 16.54
CA ASN A 40 17.78 47.15 17.13
C ASN A 40 16.48 46.88 16.38
N LEU A 41 15.70 47.91 16.08
CA LEU A 41 14.48 47.79 15.26
C LEU A 41 14.79 47.19 13.89
N SER A 42 15.85 47.64 13.22
CA SER A 42 16.27 47.10 11.92
C SER A 42 16.62 45.61 11.98
N ILE A 43 17.31 45.16 13.03
CA ILE A 43 17.69 43.74 13.21
C ILE A 43 16.43 42.89 13.40
N ILE A 44 15.52 43.32 14.26
CA ILE A 44 14.30 42.55 14.55
C ILE A 44 13.38 42.49 13.32
N ILE A 45 13.27 43.58 12.55
CA ILE A 45 12.49 43.56 11.31
C ILE A 45 13.09 42.59 10.29
N GLN A 46 14.43 42.52 10.18
CA GLN A 46 15.12 41.55 9.31
C GLN A 46 14.88 40.11 9.77
N ASP A 47 14.92 39.85 11.08
CA ASP A 47 14.64 38.52 11.63
C ASP A 47 13.19 38.11 11.37
N VAL A 48 12.21 39.01 11.57
CA VAL A 48 10.80 38.75 11.26
C VAL A 48 10.58 38.53 9.76
N GLU A 49 11.30 39.27 8.90
CA GLU A 49 11.24 39.11 7.44
C GLU A 49 11.71 37.72 7.00
N ALA A 50 12.84 37.26 7.53
CA ALA A 50 13.45 35.98 7.16
C ALA A 50 12.57 34.76 7.53
N HIS A 51 11.62 34.93 8.46
CA HIS A 51 10.80 33.83 9.01
C HIS A 51 9.29 34.05 8.82
N LEU A 52 8.86 34.95 7.93
CA LEU A 52 7.46 35.35 7.74
C LEU A 52 6.51 34.15 7.50
N PRO A 53 5.44 33.96 8.30
CA PRO A 53 4.51 32.84 8.16
C PRO A 53 3.56 32.99 6.97
N ASN A 54 3.12 31.86 6.41
CA ASN A 54 2.08 31.81 5.39
C ASN A 54 0.70 32.20 5.98
N ASN A 55 0.26 33.41 5.65
CA ASN A 55 -1.11 33.94 5.66
C ASN A 55 -1.88 34.18 6.98
N GLU A 56 -1.73 33.41 8.06
CA GLU A 56 -2.65 33.54 9.21
C GLU A 56 -2.45 34.78 10.10
N ARG A 57 -1.26 35.38 10.12
CA ARG A 57 -0.90 36.47 11.06
C ARG A 57 -0.69 37.83 10.39
N LYS A 58 -1.18 37.96 9.16
CA LYS A 58 -0.92 39.13 8.31
C LYS A 58 -1.42 40.43 8.94
N ALA A 59 -2.63 40.45 9.52
CA ALA A 59 -3.24 41.68 10.05
C ALA A 59 -2.48 42.32 11.24
N GLU A 60 -1.91 41.52 12.15
CA GLU A 60 -1.12 42.03 13.28
C GLU A 60 0.24 42.56 12.82
N LEU A 61 0.90 41.83 11.92
CA LEU A 61 2.16 42.25 11.29
C LEU A 61 1.98 43.54 10.47
N GLU A 62 0.86 43.69 9.76
CA GLU A 62 0.52 44.89 9.00
C GLU A 62 0.35 46.13 9.89
N LYS A 63 -0.31 45.98 11.05
CA LYS A 63 -0.50 47.07 12.01
C LYS A 63 0.84 47.55 12.58
N ILE A 64 1.75 46.62 12.88
CA ILE A 64 3.06 46.92 13.43
C ILE A 64 4.00 47.50 12.34
N ALA A 65 3.97 46.95 11.12
CA ALA A 65 4.72 47.48 9.98
C ALA A 65 4.33 48.94 9.68
N LYS A 66 3.03 49.23 9.69
CA LYS A 66 2.49 50.58 9.51
C LYS A 66 2.98 51.53 10.61
N SER A 67 2.89 51.11 11.88
CA SER A 67 3.40 51.87 13.03
C SER A 67 4.92 52.14 12.92
N CYS A 68 5.71 51.15 12.50
CA CYS A 68 7.15 51.32 12.28
C CYS A 68 7.44 52.34 11.16
N LYS A 69 6.68 52.28 10.06
CA LYS A 69 6.80 53.21 8.92
C LYS A 69 6.45 54.65 9.32
N GLU A 70 5.39 54.83 10.10
CA GLU A 70 4.98 56.13 10.64
C GLU A 70 6.09 56.72 11.55
N VAL A 71 6.62 55.92 12.47
CA VAL A 71 7.71 56.35 13.36
C VAL A 71 8.98 56.72 12.58
N VAL A 72 9.35 55.93 11.58
CA VAL A 72 10.53 56.21 10.73
C VAL A 72 10.32 57.47 9.89
N THR A 73 9.09 57.71 9.41
CA THR A 73 8.74 58.93 8.67
C THR A 73 8.80 60.17 9.57
N ASP A 74 8.27 60.09 10.78
CA ASP A 74 8.28 61.18 11.75
C ASP A 74 9.71 61.52 12.22
N ILE A 75 10.56 60.51 12.39
CA ILE A 75 12.00 60.69 12.62
C ILE A 75 12.62 61.46 11.45
N TRP A 76 12.28 61.09 10.20
CA TRP A 76 12.81 61.75 9.02
C TRP A 76 12.36 63.22 8.89
N GLU A 77 11.08 63.50 9.14
CA GLU A 77 10.57 64.88 9.17
C GLU A 77 11.24 65.72 10.26
N THR A 78 11.45 65.13 11.43
CA THR A 78 12.14 65.79 12.54
C THR A 78 13.58 66.13 12.16
N ILE A 79 14.33 65.19 11.56
CA ILE A 79 15.67 65.44 11.03
C ILE A 79 15.65 66.59 10.01
N ARG A 80 14.69 66.58 9.08
CA ARG A 80 14.57 67.61 8.04
C ARG A 80 14.32 68.99 8.63
N ARG A 81 13.44 69.11 9.63
CA ARG A 81 13.22 70.37 10.36
C ARG A 81 14.51 70.89 11.00
N TYR A 82 15.29 70.01 11.63
CA TYR A 82 16.58 70.39 12.22
C TYR A 82 17.66 70.71 11.17
N GLN A 83 17.65 70.06 9.99
CA GLN A 83 18.54 70.38 8.87
C GLN A 83 18.21 71.72 8.21
N GLU A 84 16.94 72.08 8.07
CA GLU A 84 16.50 73.38 7.55
C GLU A 84 16.88 74.54 8.49
N ILE A 85 16.85 74.30 9.81
CA ILE A 85 17.36 75.24 10.82
C ILE A 85 18.89 75.41 10.69
N SER A 86 19.60 74.32 10.42
CA SER A 86 21.06 74.30 10.21
C SER A 86 21.51 75.07 8.95
N ASN A 87 20.70 75.08 7.88
CA ASN A 87 21.02 75.84 6.66
C ASN A 87 20.99 77.37 6.85
N LYS A 88 20.43 77.87 7.95
CA LYS A 88 20.44 79.31 8.26
C LYS A 88 21.70 79.76 9.00
N HIS A 89 22.36 78.91 9.79
CA HIS A 89 23.63 79.23 10.47
C HIS A 89 24.53 77.97 10.60
N GLY A 90 25.77 78.08 10.11
CA GLY A 90 26.75 77.00 9.95
C GLY A 90 26.74 75.86 10.98
N LEU A 91 26.81 74.64 10.43
CA LEU A 91 26.63 73.30 11.02
C LEU A 91 27.39 72.96 12.32
N LYS A 92 28.30 73.80 12.84
CA LYS A 92 29.10 73.49 14.04
C LYS A 92 28.72 74.28 15.28
N HIS A 93 28.05 75.43 15.12
CA HIS A 93 27.70 76.32 16.22
C HIS A 93 26.24 76.19 16.67
N ALA A 94 25.31 75.84 15.76
CA ALA A 94 23.91 75.58 16.10
C ALA A 94 23.74 74.39 17.06
N TRP A 95 24.50 73.31 16.84
CA TRP A 95 24.45 72.09 17.63
C TRP A 95 25.07 72.22 19.04
N LYS A 96 25.96 73.19 19.25
CA LYS A 96 26.59 73.42 20.57
C LYS A 96 25.67 74.11 21.59
N ARG A 97 24.51 74.67 21.16
CA ARG A 97 23.54 75.34 22.04
C ARG A 97 22.34 74.47 22.45
N LEU A 98 22.10 73.33 21.77
CA LEU A 98 21.15 72.32 22.23
C LEU A 98 21.85 71.42 23.26
N ARG A 99 21.53 71.63 24.54
CA ARG A 99 22.11 70.88 25.67
C ARG A 99 21.16 69.88 26.31
N TRP A 100 20.00 69.64 25.71
CA TRP A 100 18.97 68.75 26.25
C TRP A 100 18.38 67.92 25.13
N GLU A 101 18.10 66.64 25.39
CA GLU A 101 17.28 65.80 24.50
C GLU A 101 15.94 66.54 24.33
N PRO A 102 15.61 67.07 23.14
CA PRO A 102 14.34 67.71 22.91
C PRO A 102 13.23 66.72 23.22
N ASP A 103 12.13 67.16 23.83
CA ASP A 103 11.01 66.29 24.17
C ASP A 103 10.54 65.47 22.95
N ASP A 104 10.60 66.07 21.75
CA ASP A 104 10.34 65.42 20.46
C ASP A 104 11.22 64.17 20.20
N VAL A 105 12.51 64.20 20.56
CA VAL A 105 13.46 63.08 20.33
C VAL A 105 13.21 61.96 21.34
N ARG A 106 12.88 62.32 22.58
CA ARG A 106 12.50 61.36 23.61
C ARG A 106 11.20 60.65 23.25
N GLU A 107 10.20 61.40 22.76
CA GLU A 107 8.93 60.86 22.28
C GLU A 107 9.12 59.89 21.10
N LEU A 108 9.96 60.26 20.12
CA LEU A 108 10.28 59.37 18.99
C LEU A 108 11.00 58.10 19.45
N ARG A 109 11.91 58.21 20.43
CA ARG A 109 12.58 57.05 21.01
C ARG A 109 11.59 56.12 21.71
N GLU A 110 10.68 56.66 22.53
CA GLU A 110 9.63 55.88 23.20
C GLU A 110 8.74 55.14 22.19
N ARG A 111 8.40 55.79 21.07
CA ARG A 111 7.63 55.18 19.96
C ARG A 111 8.41 54.10 19.21
N VAL A 112 9.74 54.21 19.07
CA VAL A 112 10.58 53.13 18.53
C VAL A 112 10.59 51.93 19.51
N CYS A 113 10.83 52.20 20.79
CA CYS A 113 10.85 51.15 21.83
C CYS A 113 9.48 50.43 21.94
N SER A 114 8.37 51.15 21.80
CA SER A 114 7.03 50.56 21.85
C SER A 114 6.74 49.61 20.69
N ASN A 115 7.44 49.75 19.55
CA ASN A 115 7.32 48.84 18.39
C ASN A 115 8.28 47.64 18.47
N ILE A 116 9.41 47.77 19.18
CA ILE A 116 10.40 46.70 19.36
C ILE A 116 9.83 45.51 20.15
N ALA A 117 9.12 45.77 21.26
CA ALA A 117 8.62 44.70 22.12
C ALA A 117 7.59 43.77 21.42
N PRO A 118 6.57 44.28 20.70
CA PRO A 118 5.66 43.44 19.91
C PRO A 118 6.36 42.64 18.82
N LEU A 119 7.30 43.25 18.07
CA LEU A 119 8.06 42.55 17.03
C LEU A 119 8.91 41.42 17.59
N THR A 120 9.59 41.66 18.73
CA THR A 120 10.40 40.63 19.40
C THR A 120 9.53 39.46 19.87
N ALA A 121 8.35 39.75 20.41
CA ALA A 121 7.40 38.72 20.85
C ALA A 121 6.87 37.88 19.67
N ILE A 122 6.57 38.52 18.53
CA ILE A 122 6.14 37.82 17.30
C ILE A 122 7.28 36.97 16.74
N ASN A 123 8.49 37.51 16.65
CA ASN A 123 9.67 36.77 16.18
C ASN A 123 9.91 35.52 17.04
N GLY A 124 9.88 35.66 18.37
CA GLY A 124 10.03 34.52 19.29
C GLY A 124 8.95 33.45 19.11
N ARG A 125 7.70 33.82 18.83
CA ARG A 125 6.62 32.86 18.54
C ARG A 125 6.81 32.17 17.19
N ILE A 126 7.19 32.89 16.15
CA ILE A 126 7.48 32.33 14.82
C ILE A 126 8.64 31.32 14.91
N THR A 127 9.72 31.67 15.62
CA THR A 127 10.84 30.75 15.82
C THR A 127 10.38 29.49 16.57
N LEU A 128 9.53 29.63 17.58
CA LEU A 128 8.97 28.49 18.31
C LEU A 128 8.13 27.59 17.40
N ASP A 129 7.23 28.17 16.60
CA ASP A 129 6.38 27.44 15.66
C ASP A 129 7.23 26.66 14.63
N ASN A 130 8.24 27.30 14.03
CA ASN A 130 9.15 26.65 13.09
C ASN A 130 9.96 25.51 13.73
N VAL A 131 10.41 25.69 14.98
CA VAL A 131 11.11 24.63 15.72
C VAL A 131 10.16 23.47 16.02
N LEU A 132 8.90 23.74 16.37
CA LEU A 132 7.89 22.70 16.60
C LEU A 132 7.59 21.92 15.32
N GLU A 133 7.45 22.59 14.18
CA GLU A 133 7.28 21.94 12.86
C GLU A 133 8.47 21.04 12.51
N LEU A 134 9.70 21.53 12.67
CA LEU A 134 10.91 20.75 12.42
C LEU A 134 11.02 19.52 13.35
N VAL A 135 10.65 19.70 14.63
CA VAL A 135 10.65 18.59 15.59
C VAL A 135 9.58 17.56 15.23
N ASN A 136 8.39 17.98 14.80
CA ASN A 136 7.33 17.08 14.39
C ASN A 136 7.71 16.33 13.10
N TYR A 137 8.22 17.02 12.08
CA TYR A 137 8.71 16.40 10.85
C TYR A 137 9.76 15.32 11.14
N LYS A 138 10.73 15.61 12.02
CA LYS A 138 11.76 14.65 12.39
C LYS A 138 11.21 13.46 13.19
N LYS A 139 10.19 13.68 14.02
CA LYS A 139 9.50 12.60 14.73
C LYS A 139 8.74 11.70 13.77
N ASP A 140 8.03 12.26 12.82
CA ASP A 140 7.25 11.52 11.83
C ASP A 140 8.15 10.66 10.94
N GLU A 141 9.29 11.21 10.50
CA GLU A 141 10.30 10.47 9.75
C GLU A 141 10.87 9.29 10.56
N GLN A 142 11.16 9.50 11.84
CA GLN A 142 11.61 8.42 12.73
C GLN A 142 10.51 7.38 12.96
N HIS A 143 9.27 7.81 13.15
CA HIS A 143 8.12 6.95 13.37
C HIS A 143 7.92 6.01 12.17
N GLN A 144 7.94 6.56 10.96
CA GLN A 144 7.85 5.81 9.71
C GLN A 144 9.01 4.82 9.53
N MET A 145 10.24 5.24 9.85
CA MET A 145 11.43 4.38 9.78
C MET A 145 11.30 3.12 10.66
N TYR A 146 10.73 3.24 11.87
CA TYR A 146 10.51 2.09 12.75
C TYR A 146 9.43 1.16 12.20
N LEU A 147 8.33 1.72 11.68
CA LEU A 147 7.24 0.94 11.07
C LEU A 147 7.75 0.13 9.87
N ASP A 148 8.46 0.79 8.95
CA ASP A 148 9.01 0.16 7.73
C ASP A 148 10.06 -0.90 8.03
N TRP A 149 10.77 -0.76 9.15
CA TRP A 149 11.63 -1.82 9.63
C TRP A 149 10.85 -3.04 10.16
N LEU A 150 9.75 -2.84 10.89
CA LEU A 150 8.96 -3.93 11.47
C LEU A 150 8.37 -4.86 10.40
N SER A 151 7.68 -4.30 9.43
CA SER A 151 7.04 -5.05 8.35
C SER A 151 6.86 -4.16 7.13
N SER A 152 7.12 -4.70 5.94
CA SER A 152 6.76 -4.06 4.67
C SER A 152 5.35 -4.42 4.21
N ALA A 153 4.68 -5.36 4.89
CA ALA A 153 3.33 -5.78 4.55
C ALA A 153 2.32 -4.70 4.91
N SER A 154 1.45 -4.36 3.95
CA SER A 154 0.34 -3.44 4.11
C SER A 154 -0.94 -4.08 3.59
N TYR A 155 -1.86 -4.34 4.52
CA TYR A 155 -3.18 -4.90 4.21
C TYR A 155 -4.21 -3.82 3.82
N ALA A 156 -3.81 -2.55 3.80
CA ALA A 156 -4.71 -1.44 3.46
C ALA A 156 -5.24 -1.54 2.02
N ALA A 157 -4.41 -2.03 1.09
CA ALA A 157 -4.82 -2.27 -0.28
C ALA A 157 -5.87 -3.39 -0.37
N ASP A 158 -5.72 -4.46 0.41
CA ASP A 158 -6.71 -5.55 0.49
C ASP A 158 -8.04 -5.06 1.04
N GLN A 159 -8.01 -4.29 2.14
CA GLN A 159 -9.19 -3.67 2.73
C GLN A 159 -9.93 -2.79 1.72
N TYR A 160 -9.20 -1.89 1.05
CA TYR A 160 -9.76 -1.00 0.04
C TYR A 160 -10.39 -1.77 -1.13
N ASN A 161 -9.70 -2.79 -1.63
CA ASN A 161 -10.17 -3.59 -2.75
C ASN A 161 -11.41 -4.42 -2.37
N ALA A 162 -11.44 -5.01 -1.17
CA ALA A 162 -12.59 -5.77 -0.68
C ALA A 162 -13.83 -4.90 -0.53
N LEU A 163 -13.70 -3.70 0.07
CA LEU A 163 -14.81 -2.75 0.18
C LEU A 163 -15.35 -2.31 -1.18
N ARG A 164 -14.45 -2.04 -2.13
CA ARG A 164 -14.82 -1.61 -3.50
C ARG A 164 -15.54 -2.71 -4.28
N GLN A 165 -15.24 -3.98 -4.02
CA GLN A 165 -15.93 -5.12 -4.62
C GLN A 165 -17.29 -5.39 -3.97
N GLY A 166 -17.49 -4.97 -2.72
CA GLY A 166 -18.75 -5.10 -2.00
C GLY A 166 -19.88 -4.30 -2.66
N GLN A 167 -21.10 -4.85 -2.60
CA GLN A 167 -22.29 -4.13 -3.06
C GLN A 167 -22.85 -3.26 -1.91
N PRO A 168 -23.00 -1.94 -2.10
CA PRO A 168 -23.60 -1.08 -1.09
C PRO A 168 -24.97 -1.58 -0.62
N GLY A 169 -25.15 -1.65 0.70
CA GLY A 169 -26.41 -2.06 1.35
C GLY A 169 -26.56 -3.56 1.62
N THR A 170 -25.55 -4.39 1.29
CA THR A 170 -25.45 -5.78 1.74
C THR A 170 -24.65 -5.89 3.04
N GLY A 171 -24.67 -7.05 3.70
CA GLY A 171 -23.89 -7.35 4.91
C GLY A 171 -24.46 -6.79 6.22
N ARG A 172 -25.51 -5.96 6.17
CA ARG A 172 -26.15 -5.37 7.37
C ARG A 172 -26.68 -6.43 8.33
N TRP A 173 -27.21 -7.54 7.82
CA TRP A 173 -27.71 -8.64 8.65
C TRP A 173 -26.65 -9.18 9.61
N PHE A 174 -25.37 -9.14 9.22
CA PHE A 174 -24.27 -9.60 10.04
C PHE A 174 -23.95 -8.58 11.14
N LEU A 175 -23.92 -7.29 10.79
CA LEU A 175 -23.72 -6.23 11.77
C LEU A 175 -24.88 -6.15 12.78
N GLU A 176 -26.10 -6.51 12.39
CA GLU A 176 -27.28 -6.49 13.26
C GLU A 176 -27.47 -7.78 14.06
N CYS A 177 -26.66 -8.83 13.83
CA CYS A 177 -26.86 -10.11 14.49
C CYS A 177 -26.41 -10.07 15.97
N PRO A 178 -27.09 -10.82 16.86
CA PRO A 178 -26.74 -10.84 18.29
C PRO A 178 -25.29 -11.25 18.59
N PRO A 179 -24.70 -12.28 17.93
CA PRO A 179 -23.29 -12.63 18.16
C PRO A 179 -22.32 -11.48 17.83
N PHE A 180 -22.56 -10.73 16.75
CA PHE A 180 -21.72 -9.60 16.39
C PHE A 180 -21.85 -8.45 17.39
N GLN A 181 -23.09 -8.08 17.74
CA GLN A 181 -23.31 -6.99 18.70
C GLN A 181 -22.70 -7.33 20.07
N ALA A 182 -22.88 -8.56 20.55
CA ALA A 182 -22.25 -9.02 21.79
C ALA A 182 -20.71 -8.90 21.74
N TRP A 183 -20.09 -9.29 20.62
CA TRP A 183 -18.65 -9.18 20.41
C TRP A 183 -18.17 -7.73 20.31
N ALA A 184 -18.92 -6.87 19.61
CA ALA A 184 -18.58 -5.47 19.41
C ALA A 184 -18.76 -4.63 20.68
N GLU A 185 -19.74 -4.94 21.52
CA GLU A 185 -20.05 -4.17 22.73
C GLU A 185 -19.27 -4.68 23.96
N THR A 186 -19.02 -5.98 24.06
CA THR A 186 -18.35 -6.57 25.23
C THR A 186 -16.85 -6.73 24.99
N PRO A 187 -15.98 -6.08 25.78
CA PRO A 187 -14.53 -6.28 25.68
C PRO A 187 -14.12 -7.71 25.99
N GLY A 188 -13.04 -8.19 25.37
CA GLY A 188 -12.50 -9.51 25.67
C GLY A 188 -13.31 -10.67 25.06
N GLN A 189 -14.10 -10.43 24.01
CA GLN A 189 -14.89 -11.48 23.33
C GLN A 189 -14.19 -12.00 22.07
N THR A 190 -14.51 -13.24 21.71
CA THR A 190 -14.09 -13.84 20.44
C THR A 190 -15.31 -14.20 19.61
N LEU A 191 -15.33 -13.78 18.34
CA LEU A 191 -16.33 -14.18 17.36
C LEU A 191 -15.67 -14.98 16.24
N PHE A 192 -16.05 -16.24 16.10
CA PHE A 192 -15.62 -17.10 15.01
C PHE A 192 -16.68 -17.16 13.92
N CYS A 193 -16.26 -16.96 12.67
CA CYS A 193 -17.15 -16.85 11.53
C CYS A 193 -16.85 -17.92 10.48
N PRO A 194 -17.31 -19.17 10.69
CA PRO A 194 -17.20 -20.20 9.68
C PRO A 194 -18.13 -19.88 8.51
N GLY A 195 -17.74 -20.21 7.29
CA GLY A 195 -18.63 -20.04 6.15
C GLY A 195 -18.19 -20.85 4.95
N ILE A 196 -19.15 -21.21 4.11
CA ILE A 196 -18.86 -21.92 2.87
C ILE A 196 -17.96 -21.08 1.95
N PRO A 197 -17.17 -21.70 1.07
CA PRO A 197 -16.42 -20.96 0.06
C PRO A 197 -17.34 -20.05 -0.77
N GLY A 198 -16.88 -18.88 -1.21
CA GLY A 198 -17.69 -17.98 -2.06
C GLY A 198 -18.90 -17.33 -1.36
N ALA A 199 -19.09 -17.49 -0.05
CA ALA A 199 -20.16 -16.85 0.72
C ALA A 199 -19.94 -15.34 0.96
N GLY A 200 -18.78 -14.79 0.58
CA GLY A 200 -18.44 -13.37 0.81
C GLY A 200 -17.80 -13.07 2.18
N LYS A 201 -17.08 -14.03 2.77
CA LYS A 201 -16.37 -13.85 4.07
C LYS A 201 -15.45 -12.63 4.07
N THR A 202 -14.57 -12.52 3.08
CA THR A 202 -13.64 -11.38 2.91
C THR A 202 -14.37 -10.05 2.78
N ILE A 203 -15.49 -10.01 2.03
CA ILE A 203 -16.31 -8.81 1.90
C ILE A 203 -16.93 -8.44 3.26
N LEU A 204 -17.47 -9.42 4.00
CA LEU A 204 -18.01 -9.16 5.35
C LEU A 204 -16.93 -8.72 6.34
N ALA A 205 -15.73 -9.33 6.31
CA ALA A 205 -14.61 -8.90 7.13
C ALA A 205 -14.26 -7.42 6.85
N SER A 206 -14.24 -7.02 5.57
CA SER A 206 -13.99 -5.63 5.20
C SER A 206 -15.08 -4.67 5.70
N ILE A 207 -16.36 -5.07 5.67
CA ILE A 207 -17.49 -4.32 6.22
C ILE A 207 -17.38 -4.19 7.75
N VAL A 208 -16.95 -5.25 8.45
CA VAL A 208 -16.71 -5.19 9.89
C VAL A 208 -15.60 -4.19 10.21
N ILE A 209 -14.49 -4.21 9.47
CA ILE A 209 -13.37 -3.28 9.68
C ILE A 209 -13.81 -1.84 9.44
N ASP A 210 -14.59 -1.58 8.39
CA ASP A 210 -15.15 -0.26 8.07
C ASP A 210 -16.13 0.25 9.15
N GLU A 211 -16.95 -0.65 9.71
CA GLU A 211 -17.82 -0.34 10.84
C GLU A 211 -17.04 -0.02 12.12
N LEU A 212 -15.96 -0.78 12.42
CA LEU A 212 -15.10 -0.50 13.56
C LEU A 212 -14.41 0.85 13.43
N ASP A 213 -13.88 1.16 12.24
CA ASP A 213 -13.25 2.45 11.96
C ASP A 213 -14.26 3.60 12.06
N SER A 214 -15.49 3.39 11.59
CA SER A 214 -16.60 4.35 11.75
C SER A 214 -16.96 4.61 13.22
N ARG A 215 -16.92 3.58 14.07
CA ARG A 215 -17.24 3.70 15.51
C ARG A 215 -16.10 4.26 16.35
N HIS A 216 -14.86 3.88 16.03
CA HIS A 216 -13.70 4.05 16.90
C HIS A 216 -12.49 4.71 16.25
N GLY A 217 -12.50 5.01 14.95
CA GLY A 217 -11.33 5.53 14.22
C GLY A 217 -10.82 6.90 14.71
N ASN A 218 -11.67 7.67 15.39
CA ASN A 218 -11.26 8.93 16.05
C ASN A 218 -10.78 8.73 17.50
N ASP A 219 -10.98 7.55 18.07
CA ASP A 219 -10.58 7.21 19.43
C ASP A 219 -9.19 6.59 19.42
N ARG A 220 -8.18 7.41 19.77
CA ARG A 220 -6.77 7.01 19.78
C ARG A 220 -6.44 5.96 20.83
N ASP A 221 -7.33 5.73 21.80
CA ASP A 221 -7.15 4.72 22.84
C ASP A 221 -7.68 3.35 22.41
N VAL A 222 -8.29 3.23 21.22
CA VAL A 222 -8.79 1.98 20.65
C VAL A 222 -7.93 1.55 19.47
N GLY A 223 -7.29 0.40 19.57
CA GLY A 223 -6.52 -0.18 18.48
C GLY A 223 -7.38 -1.05 17.58
N ILE A 224 -7.32 -0.84 16.26
CA ILE A 224 -7.93 -1.72 15.26
C ILE A 224 -6.81 -2.25 14.38
N THR A 225 -6.78 -3.57 14.21
CA THR A 225 -5.81 -4.23 13.33
C THR A 225 -6.46 -5.40 12.62
N TYR A 226 -6.01 -5.63 11.38
CA TYR A 226 -6.54 -6.69 10.55
C TYR A 226 -5.47 -7.38 9.71
N LEU A 227 -5.70 -8.65 9.42
CA LEU A 227 -4.86 -9.49 8.57
C LEU A 227 -5.73 -10.17 7.53
N TYR A 228 -5.29 -10.16 6.26
CA TYR A 228 -5.90 -10.95 5.19
C TYR A 228 -5.01 -12.15 4.90
N CYS A 229 -5.38 -13.34 5.37
CA CYS A 229 -4.64 -14.57 5.04
C CYS A 229 -4.87 -14.92 3.55
N SER A 230 -3.83 -15.39 2.85
CA SER A 230 -3.93 -15.89 1.49
C SER A 230 -3.11 -17.17 1.27
N PHE A 231 -3.72 -18.20 0.68
CA PHE A 231 -3.14 -19.54 0.54
C PHE A 231 -1.86 -19.57 -0.29
N ARG A 232 -1.64 -18.54 -1.13
CA ARG A 232 -0.46 -18.42 -1.98
C ARG A 232 0.79 -18.03 -1.21
N HIS A 233 0.63 -17.34 -0.07
CA HIS A 233 1.72 -17.02 0.84
C HIS A 233 1.99 -18.10 1.89
N ARG A 234 1.28 -19.25 1.83
CA ARG A 234 1.48 -20.41 2.72
C ARG A 234 2.93 -20.93 2.72
N HIS A 235 3.67 -20.70 1.64
CA HIS A 235 5.07 -21.10 1.50
C HIS A 235 6.03 -19.91 1.50
N ASP A 236 5.51 -18.68 1.59
CA ASP A 236 6.30 -17.46 1.70
C ASP A 236 6.52 -17.12 3.18
N GLN A 237 7.60 -16.40 3.48
CA GLN A 237 7.86 -15.92 4.85
C GLN A 237 6.81 -14.90 5.32
N ILE A 238 5.97 -14.37 4.42
CA ILE A 238 5.00 -13.31 4.72
C ILE A 238 3.90 -13.76 5.71
N GLN A 239 3.61 -15.06 5.78
CA GLN A 239 2.59 -15.64 6.67
C GLN A 239 3.16 -16.58 7.74
N ASP A 240 4.46 -16.45 8.03
CA ASP A 240 5.01 -17.05 9.24
C ASP A 240 4.44 -16.32 10.49
N PRO A 241 4.43 -16.99 11.66
CA PRO A 241 3.89 -16.40 12.89
C PRO A 241 4.48 -15.03 13.21
N GLU A 242 5.79 -14.86 13.01
CA GLU A 242 6.54 -13.64 13.25
C GLU A 242 6.10 -12.49 12.34
N SER A 243 5.90 -12.72 11.04
CA SER A 243 5.45 -11.71 10.08
C SER A 243 4.02 -11.26 10.35
N LEU A 244 3.17 -12.17 10.82
CA LEU A 244 1.80 -11.82 11.20
C LEU A 244 1.77 -10.98 12.49
N LEU A 245 2.60 -11.32 13.51
CA LEU A 245 2.75 -10.49 14.71
C LEU A 245 3.37 -9.11 14.40
N THR A 246 4.42 -9.03 13.59
CA THR A 246 5.02 -7.74 13.19
C THR A 246 4.03 -6.87 12.44
N SER A 247 3.16 -7.45 11.61
CA SER A 247 2.11 -6.71 10.90
C SER A 247 1.02 -6.18 11.82
N ILE A 248 0.63 -6.94 12.85
CA ILE A 248 -0.27 -6.47 13.92
C ILE A 248 0.39 -5.31 14.68
N ILE A 249 1.63 -5.49 15.14
CA ILE A 249 2.39 -4.47 15.89
C ILE A 249 2.54 -3.20 15.07
N ARG A 250 2.88 -3.31 13.77
CA ARG A 250 2.99 -2.18 12.86
C ARG A 250 1.70 -1.38 12.82
N GLN A 251 0.56 -2.03 12.59
CA GLN A 251 -0.74 -1.34 12.49
C GLN A 251 -1.13 -0.64 13.81
N LEU A 252 -0.97 -1.33 14.95
CA LEU A 252 -1.27 -0.74 16.25
C LEU A 252 -0.32 0.43 16.58
N ALA A 253 0.97 0.27 16.32
CA ALA A 253 1.97 1.32 16.57
C ALA A 253 1.81 2.54 15.65
N GLN A 254 1.27 2.35 14.45
CA GLN A 254 0.97 3.43 13.51
C GLN A 254 -0.16 4.34 14.02
N GLY A 255 -1.14 3.79 14.73
CA GLY A 255 -2.22 4.57 15.34
C GLY A 255 -1.82 5.38 16.58
N LEU A 256 -0.63 5.10 17.15
CA LEU A 256 -0.15 5.76 18.38
C LEU A 256 0.64 7.03 18.07
N GLU A 257 0.40 8.09 18.85
CA GLU A 257 1.13 9.37 18.72
C GLU A 257 2.63 9.24 19.03
N ARG A 258 2.99 8.28 19.88
CA ARG A 258 4.39 7.99 20.23
C ARG A 258 4.70 6.55 19.95
N MET A 259 5.85 6.32 19.33
CA MET A 259 6.35 4.97 19.11
C MET A 259 6.52 4.25 20.46
N PRO A 260 5.94 3.04 20.64
CA PRO A 260 6.14 2.27 21.85
C PRO A 260 7.62 2.02 22.13
N ALA A 261 8.05 2.23 23.37
CA ALA A 261 9.45 2.02 23.77
C ALA A 261 9.93 0.58 23.48
N THR A 262 9.02 -0.40 23.54
CA THR A 262 9.30 -1.79 23.18
C THR A 262 9.68 -1.95 21.70
N VAL A 263 9.01 -1.25 20.78
CA VAL A 263 9.34 -1.27 19.34
C VAL A 263 10.69 -0.62 19.09
N VAL A 264 10.97 0.52 19.74
CA VAL A 264 12.26 1.20 19.64
C VAL A 264 13.39 0.28 20.13
N TRP A 265 13.20 -0.40 21.26
CA TRP A 265 14.16 -1.35 21.79
C TRP A 265 14.43 -2.53 20.83
N LEU A 266 13.37 -3.10 20.23
CA LEU A 266 13.51 -4.16 19.24
C LEU A 266 14.34 -3.68 18.05
N TYR A 267 14.05 -2.49 17.54
CA TYR A 267 14.79 -1.90 16.42
C TYR A 267 16.28 -1.72 16.75
N GLU A 268 16.59 -1.12 17.89
CA GLU A 268 17.97 -0.87 18.33
C GLU A 268 18.76 -2.17 18.56
N LYS A 269 18.08 -3.22 19.04
CA LYS A 269 18.71 -4.52 19.28
C LYS A 269 19.04 -5.28 18.00
N HIS A 270 18.15 -5.23 17.00
CA HIS A 270 18.18 -6.12 15.85
C HIS A 270 18.72 -5.47 14.57
N LYS A 271 18.39 -4.19 14.30
CA LYS A 271 18.83 -3.50 13.08
C LYS A 271 20.36 -3.45 12.92
N PRO A 272 21.16 -3.11 13.94
CA PRO A 272 22.62 -3.05 13.79
C PRO A 272 23.27 -4.41 13.49
N LYS A 273 22.60 -5.50 13.87
CA LYS A 273 23.08 -6.88 13.68
C LYS A 273 22.56 -7.52 12.39
N GLY A 274 21.64 -6.87 11.69
CA GLY A 274 20.94 -7.45 10.54
C GLY A 274 20.06 -8.65 10.90
N THR A 275 19.64 -8.79 12.16
CA THR A 275 18.76 -9.89 12.61
C THR A 275 17.30 -9.44 12.66
N ARG A 276 16.38 -10.39 12.82
CA ARG A 276 14.95 -10.13 13.05
C ARG A 276 14.55 -10.54 14.48
N PRO A 277 13.54 -9.88 15.09
CA PRO A 277 12.97 -10.31 16.36
C PRO A 277 12.42 -11.73 16.29
N SER A 278 12.55 -12.47 17.39
CA SER A 278 11.90 -13.77 17.58
C SER A 278 10.42 -13.64 17.91
N PHE A 279 9.64 -14.72 17.72
CA PHE A 279 8.22 -14.77 18.10
C PHE A 279 7.95 -14.30 19.54
N ASN A 280 8.75 -14.75 20.51
CA ASN A 280 8.57 -14.37 21.92
C ASN A 280 8.80 -12.87 22.16
N GLU A 281 9.81 -12.28 21.51
CA GLU A 281 10.08 -10.85 21.63
C GLU A 281 8.97 -10.00 21.03
N LEU A 282 8.39 -10.44 19.90
CA LEU A 282 7.24 -9.79 19.27
C LEU A 282 5.99 -9.93 20.12
N SER A 283 5.76 -11.11 20.66
CA SER A 283 4.66 -11.41 21.58
C SER A 283 4.72 -10.54 22.84
N ASP A 284 5.88 -10.38 23.46
CA ASP A 284 6.06 -9.50 24.62
C ASP A 284 5.79 -8.03 24.26
N ALA A 285 6.28 -7.58 23.10
CA ALA A 285 6.02 -6.23 22.61
C ALA A 285 4.53 -5.98 22.36
N LEU A 286 3.84 -6.93 21.72
CA LEU A 286 2.42 -6.84 21.45
C LEU A 286 1.59 -6.81 22.74
N ASN A 287 1.94 -7.64 23.73
CA ASN A 287 1.32 -7.63 25.05
C ASN A 287 1.42 -6.26 25.74
N VAL A 288 2.58 -5.61 25.66
CA VAL A 288 2.77 -4.25 26.21
C VAL A 288 1.87 -3.25 25.50
N ILE A 289 1.78 -3.32 24.16
CA ILE A 289 0.96 -2.38 23.38
C ILE A 289 -0.53 -2.57 23.70
N VAL A 290 -1.03 -3.80 23.59
CA VAL A 290 -2.45 -4.14 23.80
C VAL A 290 -2.86 -3.97 25.26
N GLY A 291 -1.99 -4.33 26.21
CA GLY A 291 -2.31 -4.36 27.64
C GLY A 291 -2.11 -3.03 28.36
N LEU A 292 -1.16 -2.19 27.92
CA LEU A 292 -0.77 -0.97 28.66
C LEU A 292 -1.00 0.33 27.88
N LEU A 293 -0.99 0.30 26.55
CA LEU A 293 -1.07 1.52 25.73
C LEU A 293 -2.47 1.76 25.15
N LEU A 294 -3.29 0.72 25.07
CA LEU A 294 -4.64 0.78 24.48
C LEU A 294 -5.69 0.42 25.52
N SER A 295 -6.81 1.12 25.51
CA SER A 295 -7.96 0.85 26.37
C SER A 295 -8.78 -0.37 25.89
N ARG A 296 -8.77 -0.60 24.57
CA ARG A 296 -9.42 -1.73 23.90
C ARG A 296 -8.69 -2.03 22.60
N THR A 297 -8.68 -3.29 22.17
CA THR A 297 -8.09 -3.68 20.88
C THR A 297 -9.02 -4.61 20.13
N PHE A 298 -9.17 -4.40 18.84
CA PHE A 298 -9.86 -5.31 17.92
C PHE A 298 -8.86 -5.91 16.94
N ILE A 299 -8.80 -7.24 16.89
CA ILE A 299 -8.02 -7.99 15.91
C ILE A 299 -8.99 -8.72 14.99
N VAL A 300 -8.92 -8.48 13.68
CA VAL A 300 -9.73 -9.15 12.66
C VAL A 300 -8.83 -9.95 11.72
N VAL A 301 -9.02 -11.26 11.64
CA VAL A 301 -8.25 -12.12 10.73
C VAL A 301 -9.19 -12.74 9.70
N ASP A 302 -9.03 -12.35 8.43
CA ASP A 302 -9.78 -12.93 7.32
C ASP A 302 -9.09 -14.18 6.77
N ALA A 303 -9.89 -15.19 6.41
CA ALA A 303 -9.49 -16.43 5.74
C ALA A 303 -8.41 -17.22 6.51
N LEU A 304 -8.60 -17.40 7.82
CA LEU A 304 -7.64 -18.07 8.70
C LEU A 304 -7.22 -19.46 8.19
N ASP A 305 -8.12 -20.19 7.52
CA ASP A 305 -7.84 -21.50 6.91
C ASP A 305 -6.80 -21.49 5.78
N GLU A 306 -6.49 -20.32 5.23
CA GLU A 306 -5.52 -20.19 4.15
C GLU A 306 -4.07 -20.19 4.68
N CYS A 307 -3.87 -19.84 5.95
CA CYS A 307 -2.59 -19.87 6.66
C CYS A 307 -2.15 -21.34 7.00
N ASN A 308 -0.87 -21.57 7.30
CA ASN A 308 -0.35 -22.89 7.66
C ASN A 308 -0.87 -23.32 9.04
N GLU A 309 -1.05 -24.62 9.27
CA GLU A 309 -1.57 -25.15 10.55
C GLU A 309 -0.72 -24.71 11.76
N SER A 310 0.61 -24.68 11.61
CA SER A 310 1.52 -24.18 12.63
C SER A 310 1.30 -22.69 12.90
N SER A 311 1.16 -21.87 11.85
CA SER A 311 0.92 -20.42 11.97
C SER A 311 -0.43 -20.12 12.63
N ILE A 312 -1.49 -20.84 12.21
CA ILE A 312 -2.82 -20.74 12.83
C ILE A 312 -2.72 -21.03 14.32
N SER A 313 -2.05 -22.13 14.69
CA SER A 313 -1.93 -22.51 16.09
C SER A 313 -1.17 -21.48 16.90
N CYS A 314 0.01 -21.05 16.46
CA CYS A 314 0.81 -20.07 17.18
C CYS A 314 0.05 -18.75 17.39
N ILE A 315 -0.63 -18.23 16.37
CA ILE A 315 -1.31 -16.94 16.44
C ILE A 315 -2.59 -16.99 17.26
N VAL A 316 -3.43 -18.01 17.05
CA VAL A 316 -4.69 -18.13 17.79
C VAL A 316 -4.41 -18.35 19.27
N ASP A 317 -3.47 -19.23 19.60
CA ASP A 317 -3.12 -19.54 20.99
C ASP A 317 -2.51 -18.29 21.67
N GLU A 318 -1.68 -17.52 20.95
CA GLU A 318 -1.12 -16.26 21.45
C GLU A 318 -2.19 -15.18 21.66
N ILE A 319 -3.10 -14.97 20.71
CA ILE A 319 -4.21 -14.02 20.85
C ILE A 319 -5.08 -14.38 22.06
N PHE A 320 -5.41 -15.66 22.25
CA PHE A 320 -6.17 -16.11 23.40
C PHE A 320 -5.42 -15.92 24.71
N ARG A 321 -4.10 -16.11 24.74
CA ARG A 321 -3.26 -15.81 25.90
C ARG A 321 -3.37 -14.32 26.25
N MET A 322 -3.21 -13.42 25.28
CA MET A 322 -3.29 -11.97 25.48
C MET A 322 -4.68 -11.51 25.94
N GLN A 323 -5.73 -12.16 25.45
CA GLN A 323 -7.13 -11.88 25.82
C GLN A 323 -7.41 -12.15 27.32
N THR A 324 -6.61 -12.98 28.01
CA THR A 324 -6.77 -13.22 29.45
C THR A 324 -6.33 -12.05 30.33
N VAL A 325 -5.48 -11.16 29.81
CA VAL A 325 -4.87 -10.04 30.55
C VAL A 325 -5.22 -8.67 29.99
N SER A 326 -6.00 -8.61 28.91
CA SER A 326 -6.33 -7.38 28.19
C SER A 326 -7.76 -7.35 27.67
N LYS A 327 -8.21 -6.19 27.21
CA LYS A 327 -9.53 -5.98 26.60
C LYS A 327 -9.51 -6.24 25.08
N LEU A 328 -8.85 -7.30 24.66
CA LEU A 328 -8.71 -7.69 23.25
C LEU A 328 -9.98 -8.42 22.78
N SER A 329 -10.63 -7.89 21.75
CA SER A 329 -11.70 -8.55 21.02
C SER A 329 -11.15 -9.14 19.71
N PHE A 330 -11.41 -10.43 19.48
CA PHE A 330 -10.88 -11.15 18.32
C PHE A 330 -11.99 -11.63 17.39
N LEU A 331 -11.88 -11.38 16.09
CA LEU A 331 -12.75 -11.95 15.06
C LEU A 331 -11.91 -12.70 14.05
N ALA A 332 -12.34 -13.92 13.71
CA ALA A 332 -11.70 -14.69 12.66
C ALA A 332 -12.74 -15.24 11.68
N THR A 333 -12.50 -15.06 10.38
CA THR A 333 -13.27 -15.76 9.33
C THR A 333 -12.49 -16.99 8.88
N SER A 334 -13.21 -18.07 8.55
CA SER A 334 -12.61 -19.31 8.09
C SER A 334 -13.60 -20.14 7.29
N ARG A 335 -13.12 -21.10 6.50
CA ARG A 335 -13.93 -22.26 6.12
C ARG A 335 -14.33 -23.08 7.35
N SER A 336 -15.43 -23.83 7.22
CA SER A 336 -15.84 -24.83 8.21
C SER A 336 -14.90 -26.04 8.09
N ILE A 337 -13.82 -25.98 8.86
CA ILE A 337 -12.77 -27.01 8.96
C ILE A 337 -12.73 -27.46 10.42
N PRO A 338 -12.99 -28.74 10.72
CA PRO A 338 -13.09 -29.23 12.10
C PRO A 338 -11.88 -28.87 12.97
N GLU A 339 -10.67 -29.00 12.43
CA GLU A 339 -9.41 -28.72 13.14
C GLU A 339 -9.35 -27.26 13.61
N ILE A 340 -9.82 -26.32 12.80
CA ILE A 340 -9.88 -24.89 13.17
C ILE A 340 -11.03 -24.66 14.15
N GLU A 341 -12.21 -25.21 13.89
CA GLU A 341 -13.40 -25.06 14.74
C GLU A 341 -13.14 -25.52 16.19
N THR A 342 -12.38 -26.60 16.38
CA THR A 342 -12.03 -27.09 17.73
C THR A 342 -11.29 -26.05 18.56
N LYS A 343 -10.46 -25.18 17.94
CA LYS A 343 -9.77 -24.10 18.66
C LYS A 343 -10.71 -23.01 19.18
N PHE A 344 -11.87 -22.83 18.54
CA PHE A 344 -12.87 -21.83 18.91
C PHE A 344 -14.01 -22.41 19.75
N TYR A 345 -13.85 -23.61 20.31
CA TYR A 345 -14.87 -24.24 21.14
C TYR A 345 -15.26 -23.35 22.34
N GLY A 346 -16.56 -23.14 22.52
CA GLY A 346 -17.11 -22.29 23.59
C GLY A 346 -17.04 -20.78 23.33
N LYS A 347 -16.60 -20.33 22.14
CA LYS A 347 -16.66 -18.92 21.72
C LYS A 347 -17.97 -18.58 21.00
N LEU A 348 -18.22 -17.30 20.75
CA LEU A 348 -19.35 -16.89 19.92
C LEU A 348 -19.11 -17.35 18.48
N VAL A 349 -20.15 -17.85 17.82
CA VAL A 349 -20.07 -18.33 16.44
C VAL A 349 -21.19 -17.70 15.61
N GLN A 350 -20.85 -17.17 14.45
CA GLN A 350 -21.81 -16.71 13.46
C GLN A 350 -21.44 -17.27 12.08
N GLU A 351 -22.23 -18.22 11.59
CA GLU A 351 -22.01 -18.76 10.26
C GLU A 351 -22.25 -17.66 9.21
N ILE A 352 -21.31 -17.52 8.27
CA ILE A 352 -21.40 -16.62 7.13
C ILE A 352 -22.03 -17.36 5.96
N ARG A 353 -23.23 -16.91 5.58
CA ARG A 353 -23.93 -17.30 4.36
C ARG A 353 -24.60 -16.09 3.73
N ALA A 354 -24.65 -16.07 2.40
CA ALA A 354 -25.40 -15.06 1.67
C ALA A 354 -26.90 -15.14 2.03
N THR A 355 -27.46 -14.05 2.52
CA THR A 355 -28.92 -13.95 2.71
C THR A 355 -29.61 -13.76 1.37
N LYS A 356 -30.86 -14.21 1.27
CA LYS A 356 -31.65 -14.07 0.04
C LYS A 356 -31.83 -12.59 -0.32
N GLU A 357 -32.04 -11.76 0.70
CA GLU A 357 -32.23 -10.32 0.58
C GLU A 357 -31.00 -9.65 -0.02
N ASP A 358 -29.80 -9.98 0.45
CA ASP A 358 -28.57 -9.38 -0.08
C ASP A 358 -28.21 -9.90 -1.47
N VAL A 359 -28.49 -11.17 -1.78
CA VAL A 359 -28.39 -11.70 -3.15
C VAL A 359 -29.32 -10.93 -4.08
N ILE A 360 -30.59 -10.72 -3.70
CA ILE A 360 -31.56 -9.96 -4.49
C ILE A 360 -31.09 -8.52 -4.71
N LYS A 361 -30.57 -7.84 -3.67
CA LYS A 361 -30.02 -6.48 -3.80
C LYS A 361 -28.85 -6.45 -4.78
N TYR A 362 -27.92 -7.38 -4.66
CA TYR A 362 -26.78 -7.52 -5.57
C TYR A 362 -27.22 -7.73 -7.03
N LEU A 363 -28.14 -8.69 -7.27
CA LEU A 363 -28.64 -8.98 -8.61
C LEU A 363 -29.35 -7.77 -9.23
N ASN A 364 -30.17 -7.06 -8.45
CA ASN A 364 -30.85 -5.85 -8.93
C ASN A 364 -29.86 -4.75 -9.30
N ALA A 365 -28.92 -4.42 -8.41
CA ALA A 365 -27.93 -3.38 -8.67
C ALA A 365 -27.08 -3.69 -9.92
N ARG A 366 -26.73 -4.96 -10.13
CA ARG A 366 -26.00 -5.39 -11.33
C ARG A 366 -26.85 -5.29 -12.61
N LEU A 367 -28.13 -5.64 -12.56
CA LEU A 367 -29.04 -5.54 -13.70
C LEU A 367 -29.41 -4.09 -14.05
N ASP A 368 -29.50 -3.21 -13.07
CA ASP A 368 -29.77 -1.78 -13.28
C ASP A 368 -28.60 -1.10 -14.02
N ASN A 369 -27.38 -1.57 -13.77
CA ASN A 369 -26.17 -1.09 -14.43
C ASN A 369 -25.83 -1.82 -15.74
N CYS A 370 -26.66 -2.77 -16.19
CA CYS A 370 -26.38 -3.58 -17.37
C CYS A 370 -27.53 -3.57 -18.38
N PRO A 371 -27.36 -2.97 -19.58
CA PRO A 371 -28.38 -3.03 -20.62
C PRO A 371 -28.41 -4.42 -21.29
N CYS A 372 -29.28 -5.32 -20.81
CA CYS A 372 -29.43 -6.67 -21.35
C CYS A 372 -30.90 -7.07 -21.61
N ALA A 373 -31.10 -8.29 -22.13
CA ALA A 373 -32.43 -8.84 -22.41
C ALA A 373 -33.35 -8.91 -21.17
N LEU A 374 -32.77 -9.09 -19.97
CA LEU A 374 -33.49 -9.11 -18.69
C LEU A 374 -34.00 -7.71 -18.30
N THR A 375 -33.19 -6.67 -18.48
CA THR A 375 -33.55 -5.28 -18.17
C THR A 375 -34.70 -4.77 -19.04
N ARG A 376 -34.80 -5.26 -20.28
CA ARG A 376 -35.90 -4.93 -21.21
C ARG A 376 -37.20 -5.68 -20.92
N ARG A 377 -37.17 -6.73 -20.10
CA ARG A 377 -38.29 -7.65 -19.88
C ARG A 377 -38.48 -7.92 -18.37
N PRO A 378 -39.28 -7.10 -17.68
CA PRO A 378 -39.46 -7.18 -16.23
C PRO A 378 -39.82 -8.59 -15.71
N HIS A 379 -40.71 -9.30 -16.42
CA HIS A 379 -41.09 -10.66 -16.05
C HIS A 379 -39.94 -11.67 -16.12
N LEU A 380 -39.02 -11.54 -17.08
CA LEU A 380 -37.84 -12.41 -17.15
C LEU A 380 -36.81 -12.05 -16.07
N ARG A 381 -36.65 -10.75 -15.78
CA ARG A 381 -35.81 -10.27 -14.67
C ARG A 381 -36.27 -10.86 -13.34
N GLU A 382 -37.56 -10.79 -13.03
CA GLU A 382 -38.10 -11.32 -11.78
C GLU A 382 -37.92 -12.84 -11.66
N LYS A 383 -38.18 -13.58 -12.75
CA LYS A 383 -37.93 -15.03 -12.81
C LYS A 383 -36.46 -15.37 -12.61
N ALA A 384 -35.55 -14.63 -13.25
CA ALA A 384 -34.11 -14.84 -13.13
C ALA A 384 -33.62 -14.57 -11.70
N ILE A 385 -34.04 -13.45 -11.10
CA ILE A 385 -33.69 -13.12 -9.71
C ILE A 385 -34.19 -14.22 -8.76
N THR A 386 -35.44 -14.66 -8.93
CA THR A 386 -36.04 -15.71 -8.10
C THR A 386 -35.29 -17.03 -8.23
N ALA A 387 -35.05 -17.47 -9.46
CA ALA A 387 -34.36 -18.73 -9.74
C ALA A 387 -32.92 -18.72 -9.19
N ILE A 388 -32.13 -17.67 -9.48
CA ILE A 388 -30.76 -17.55 -8.97
C ILE A 388 -30.77 -17.56 -7.44
N THR A 389 -31.62 -16.76 -6.81
CA THR A 389 -31.70 -16.66 -5.34
C THR A 389 -32.03 -18.01 -4.69
N GLN A 390 -32.87 -18.83 -5.34
CA GLN A 390 -33.20 -20.18 -4.87
C GLN A 390 -32.08 -21.20 -5.11
N SER A 391 -31.27 -21.01 -6.16
CA SER A 391 -30.22 -21.95 -6.55
C SER A 391 -28.89 -21.75 -5.81
N VAL A 392 -28.58 -20.54 -5.35
CA VAL A 392 -27.22 -20.20 -4.87
C VAL A 392 -26.91 -20.65 -3.44
N ASP A 393 -27.93 -21.03 -2.66
CA ASP A 393 -27.83 -21.62 -1.31
C ASP A 393 -26.73 -21.03 -0.40
N GLY A 394 -26.67 -19.70 -0.33
CA GLY A 394 -25.72 -18.99 0.52
C GLY A 394 -24.35 -18.70 -0.10
N MET A 395 -24.06 -19.14 -1.34
CA MET A 395 -22.83 -18.79 -2.06
C MET A 395 -23.05 -17.60 -3.01
N PHE A 396 -22.56 -16.42 -2.62
CA PHE A 396 -22.61 -15.21 -3.45
C PHE A 396 -21.92 -15.36 -4.81
N LEU A 397 -20.79 -16.06 -4.85
CA LEU A 397 -20.04 -16.28 -6.08
C LEU A 397 -20.90 -16.97 -7.15
N LEU A 398 -21.74 -17.92 -6.76
CA LEU A 398 -22.62 -18.62 -7.69
C LEU A 398 -23.68 -17.68 -8.28
N ALA A 399 -24.17 -16.71 -7.49
CA ALA A 399 -25.10 -15.69 -7.96
C ALA A 399 -24.48 -14.81 -9.05
N GLN A 400 -23.21 -14.44 -8.87
CA GLN A 400 -22.44 -13.70 -9.87
C GLN A 400 -22.28 -14.52 -11.17
N LEU A 401 -21.81 -15.76 -11.07
CA LEU A 401 -21.56 -16.61 -12.24
C LEU A 401 -22.85 -16.87 -13.04
N TYR A 402 -23.96 -17.16 -12.36
CA TYR A 402 -25.25 -17.38 -13.02
C TYR A 402 -25.77 -16.11 -13.67
N LEU A 403 -25.66 -14.96 -13.01
CA LEU A 403 -26.08 -13.69 -13.61
C LEU A 403 -25.23 -13.36 -14.85
N ASP A 404 -23.91 -13.50 -14.77
CA ASP A 404 -23.01 -13.23 -15.88
C ASP A 404 -23.24 -14.18 -17.08
N SER A 405 -23.70 -15.42 -16.82
CA SER A 405 -24.19 -16.35 -17.85
C SER A 405 -25.43 -15.79 -18.53
N LEU A 406 -26.47 -15.43 -17.77
CA LEU A 406 -27.76 -14.97 -18.32
C LEU A 406 -27.66 -13.63 -19.07
N ILE A 407 -26.83 -12.70 -18.59
CA ILE A 407 -26.66 -11.38 -19.22
C ILE A 407 -26.07 -11.51 -20.64
N SER A 408 -25.29 -12.57 -20.89
CA SER A 408 -24.72 -12.82 -22.22
C SER A 408 -25.73 -13.36 -23.23
N MET A 409 -26.91 -13.82 -22.78
CA MET A 409 -27.94 -14.42 -23.63
C MET A 409 -28.91 -13.36 -24.16
N THR A 410 -29.30 -13.50 -25.43
CA THR A 410 -30.20 -12.53 -26.09
C THR A 410 -31.63 -13.06 -26.21
N MET A 411 -31.77 -14.36 -26.49
CA MET A 411 -33.07 -14.96 -26.78
C MET A 411 -33.78 -15.37 -25.48
N PRO A 412 -35.06 -15.00 -25.28
CA PRO A 412 -35.83 -15.39 -24.11
C PRO A 412 -35.86 -16.90 -23.85
N LYS A 413 -35.85 -17.70 -24.92
CA LYS A 413 -35.86 -19.16 -24.81
C LYS A 413 -34.55 -19.69 -24.19
N GLU A 414 -33.40 -19.22 -24.66
CA GLU A 414 -32.08 -19.59 -24.11
C GLU A 414 -31.99 -19.24 -22.62
N ILE A 415 -32.48 -18.05 -22.25
CA ILE A 415 -32.55 -17.62 -20.84
C ILE A 415 -33.42 -18.59 -20.03
N MET A 416 -34.60 -18.96 -20.53
CA MET A 416 -35.50 -19.87 -19.81
C MET A 416 -34.95 -21.30 -19.71
N ASP A 417 -34.28 -21.80 -20.75
CA ASP A 417 -33.65 -23.11 -20.76
C ASP A 417 -32.49 -23.15 -19.75
N GLU A 418 -31.66 -22.11 -19.73
CA GLU A 418 -30.58 -21.96 -18.74
C GLU A 418 -31.14 -21.86 -17.31
N LEU A 419 -32.15 -21.02 -17.07
CA LEU A 419 -32.79 -20.92 -15.75
C LEU A 419 -33.32 -22.27 -15.26
N THR A 420 -33.83 -23.11 -16.18
CA THR A 420 -34.29 -24.47 -15.86
C THR A 420 -33.12 -25.36 -15.44
N ARG A 421 -32.00 -25.27 -16.15
CA ARG A 421 -30.76 -26.00 -15.82
C ARG A 421 -30.20 -25.58 -14.47
N LEU A 422 -30.18 -24.27 -14.18
CA LEU A 422 -29.69 -23.71 -12.91
C LEU A 422 -30.48 -24.17 -11.68
N MET A 423 -31.72 -24.64 -11.85
CA MET A 423 -32.54 -25.19 -10.77
C MET A 423 -32.24 -26.67 -10.47
N ASP A 424 -31.48 -27.36 -11.33
CA ASP A 424 -30.96 -28.70 -11.04
C ASP A 424 -29.96 -28.63 -9.87
N LYS A 425 -30.00 -29.63 -8.99
CA LYS A 425 -29.25 -29.63 -7.72
C LYS A 425 -27.92 -30.39 -7.81
N SER A 426 -27.64 -31.06 -8.93
CA SER A 426 -26.43 -31.89 -9.06
C SER A 426 -25.18 -31.05 -9.40
N ASN A 427 -24.23 -31.02 -8.46
CA ASN A 427 -22.89 -30.42 -8.57
C ASN A 427 -22.79 -28.96 -9.10
N ARG A 428 -23.53 -28.06 -8.46
CA ARG A 428 -23.75 -26.64 -8.83
C ARG A 428 -22.50 -25.81 -9.11
N TYR A 429 -21.39 -26.02 -8.40
CA TYR A 429 -20.17 -25.21 -8.56
C TYR A 429 -19.34 -25.62 -9.77
N ASP A 430 -19.12 -26.93 -9.92
CA ASP A 430 -18.39 -27.46 -11.07
C ASP A 430 -19.18 -27.16 -12.36
N GLU A 431 -20.52 -27.25 -12.31
CA GLU A 431 -21.38 -26.87 -13.43
C GLU A 431 -21.29 -25.38 -13.79
N ALA A 432 -21.28 -24.48 -12.81
CA ALA A 432 -21.10 -23.05 -13.05
C ALA A 432 -19.76 -22.76 -13.74
N TYR A 433 -18.66 -23.34 -13.25
CA TYR A 433 -17.34 -23.18 -13.88
C TYR A 433 -17.25 -23.83 -15.25
N ASN A 434 -17.84 -25.02 -15.44
CA ASN A 434 -17.96 -25.65 -16.75
C ASN A 434 -18.69 -24.75 -17.75
N THR A 435 -19.70 -24.01 -17.29
CA THR A 435 -20.46 -23.06 -18.12
C THR A 435 -19.60 -21.87 -18.53
N VAL A 436 -18.84 -21.29 -17.60
CA VAL A 436 -17.89 -20.21 -17.92
C VAL A 436 -16.80 -20.71 -18.88
N MET A 437 -16.26 -21.90 -18.65
CA MET A 437 -15.26 -22.50 -19.55
C MET A 437 -15.82 -22.76 -20.95
N LYS A 438 -17.06 -23.24 -21.08
CA LYS A 438 -17.73 -23.36 -22.39
C LYS A 438 -17.84 -22.02 -23.09
N ARG A 439 -18.26 -20.97 -22.37
CA ARG A 439 -18.32 -19.61 -22.91
C ARG A 439 -16.95 -19.11 -23.39
N ILE A 440 -15.87 -19.42 -22.68
CA ILE A 440 -14.50 -19.11 -23.13
C ILE A 440 -14.15 -19.90 -24.40
N CYS A 441 -14.54 -21.18 -24.46
CA CYS A 441 -14.34 -22.04 -25.62
C CYS A 441 -15.15 -21.66 -26.87
N ASP A 442 -16.25 -20.92 -26.70
CA ASP A 442 -17.14 -20.43 -27.76
C ASP A 442 -16.71 -19.05 -28.31
N GLN A 443 -15.70 -18.42 -27.73
CA GLN A 443 -15.13 -17.16 -28.24
C GLN A 443 -14.45 -17.36 -29.59
N ALA A 444 -14.15 -16.25 -30.28
CA ALA A 444 -13.34 -16.28 -31.50
C ALA A 444 -11.99 -16.98 -31.25
N ALA A 445 -11.46 -17.67 -32.26
CA ALA A 445 -10.31 -18.57 -32.11
C ALA A 445 -9.09 -17.90 -31.42
N SER A 446 -8.81 -16.64 -31.75
CA SER A 446 -7.73 -15.85 -31.13
C SER A 446 -7.97 -15.59 -29.64
N GLN A 447 -9.17 -15.15 -29.27
CA GLN A 447 -9.56 -14.85 -27.88
C GLN A 447 -9.61 -16.13 -27.04
N LYS A 448 -10.17 -17.20 -27.59
CA LYS A 448 -10.17 -18.54 -26.99
C LYS A 448 -8.75 -19.00 -26.67
N ARG A 449 -7.83 -18.90 -27.64
CA ARG A 449 -6.43 -19.30 -27.46
C ARG A 449 -5.76 -18.47 -26.36
N LEU A 450 -5.97 -17.16 -26.36
CA LEU A 450 -5.42 -16.26 -25.35
C LEU A 450 -5.92 -16.62 -23.94
N ALA A 451 -7.23 -16.78 -23.77
CA ALA A 451 -7.83 -17.12 -22.49
C ALA A 451 -7.44 -18.51 -21.99
N ALA A 452 -7.41 -19.52 -22.87
CA ALA A 452 -7.01 -20.88 -22.52
C ALA A 452 -5.55 -20.94 -22.07
N ASN A 453 -4.62 -20.32 -22.81
CA ASN A 453 -3.22 -20.26 -22.44
C ASN A 453 -3.00 -19.48 -21.14
N THR A 454 -3.74 -18.38 -20.95
CA THR A 454 -3.70 -17.61 -19.70
C THR A 454 -4.09 -18.47 -18.50
N LEU A 455 -5.25 -19.15 -18.56
CA LEU A 455 -5.73 -20.00 -17.47
C LEU A 455 -4.81 -21.20 -17.23
N LEU A 456 -4.23 -21.77 -18.29
CA LEU A 456 -3.22 -22.82 -18.22
C LEU A 456 -2.00 -22.37 -17.42
N TRP A 457 -1.43 -21.20 -17.75
CA TRP A 457 -0.28 -20.65 -17.02
C TRP A 457 -0.62 -20.36 -15.56
N ILE A 458 -1.74 -19.69 -15.27
CA ILE A 458 -2.12 -19.36 -13.89
C ILE A 458 -2.39 -20.63 -13.06
N THR A 459 -2.97 -21.66 -13.66
CA THR A 459 -3.34 -22.90 -12.96
C THR A 459 -2.13 -23.78 -12.69
N CYS A 460 -1.30 -24.00 -13.72
CA CYS A 460 -0.28 -25.04 -13.72
C CYS A 460 1.12 -24.51 -13.40
N ALA A 461 1.32 -23.20 -13.33
CA ALA A 461 2.60 -22.62 -12.93
C ALA A 461 2.99 -22.98 -11.49
N LYS A 462 4.31 -23.05 -11.23
CA LYS A 462 4.84 -23.35 -9.90
C LYS A 462 4.74 -22.24 -8.87
N ARG A 463 4.62 -21.01 -9.32
CA ARG A 463 4.33 -19.84 -8.50
C ARG A 463 3.45 -18.89 -9.29
N PRO A 464 2.75 -17.96 -8.62
CA PRO A 464 2.11 -16.84 -9.29
C PRO A 464 3.09 -16.09 -10.19
N LEU A 465 2.58 -15.60 -11.32
CA LEU A 465 3.34 -14.84 -12.30
C LEU A 465 2.98 -13.36 -12.19
N THR A 466 3.95 -12.49 -12.43
CA THR A 466 3.67 -11.06 -12.63
C THR A 466 2.97 -10.83 -13.97
N PRO A 467 2.26 -9.70 -14.16
CA PRO A 467 1.67 -9.36 -15.45
C PRO A 467 2.69 -9.40 -16.60
N LEU A 468 3.91 -8.94 -16.35
CA LEU A 468 4.95 -8.90 -17.38
C LEU A 468 5.48 -10.30 -17.72
N GLU A 469 5.66 -11.16 -16.72
CA GLU A 469 6.03 -12.57 -16.93
C GLU A 469 4.96 -13.32 -17.74
N LEU A 470 3.69 -13.16 -17.38
CA LEU A 470 2.59 -13.81 -18.08
C LEU A 470 2.47 -13.33 -19.54
N ARG A 471 2.52 -12.01 -19.77
CA ARG A 471 2.48 -11.43 -21.12
C ARG A 471 3.64 -11.96 -21.98
N THR A 472 4.83 -12.03 -21.39
CA THR A 472 6.02 -12.60 -22.05
C THR A 472 5.78 -14.07 -22.41
N ALA A 473 5.31 -14.88 -21.46
CA ALA A 473 5.03 -16.29 -21.68
C ALA A 473 3.98 -16.55 -22.78
N LEU A 474 2.98 -15.69 -22.90
CA LEU A 474 1.93 -15.78 -23.91
C LEU A 474 2.39 -15.35 -25.32
N ALA A 475 3.49 -14.58 -25.42
CA ALA A 475 4.02 -14.04 -26.67
C ALA A 475 5.17 -14.87 -27.28
N VAL A 476 5.69 -15.86 -26.55
CA VAL A 476 6.74 -16.76 -27.06
C VAL A 476 6.15 -17.71 -28.09
N GLU A 477 6.70 -17.71 -29.29
CA GLU A 477 6.36 -18.65 -30.36
C GLU A 477 7.47 -19.66 -30.58
N LEU A 478 7.10 -20.92 -30.83
CA LEU A 478 8.06 -22.01 -31.00
C LEU A 478 8.93 -21.77 -32.24
N GLY A 479 10.24 -21.79 -32.05
CA GLY A 479 11.23 -21.68 -33.12
C GLY A 479 11.74 -20.26 -33.39
N ASP A 480 11.18 -19.25 -32.74
CA ASP A 480 11.67 -17.88 -32.85
C ASP A 480 13.00 -17.71 -32.08
N PRO A 481 13.97 -16.96 -32.65
CA PRO A 481 15.25 -16.71 -31.99
C PRO A 481 15.18 -15.62 -30.92
N GLU A 482 14.14 -14.77 -30.94
CA GLU A 482 13.96 -13.65 -30.03
C GLU A 482 12.47 -13.39 -29.76
N LEU A 483 12.16 -12.63 -28.71
CA LEU A 483 10.79 -12.24 -28.38
C LEU A 483 10.30 -11.12 -29.31
N ASP A 484 9.24 -11.37 -30.07
CA ASP A 484 8.53 -10.30 -30.78
C ASP A 484 7.76 -9.40 -29.80
N GLN A 485 8.29 -8.21 -29.55
CA GLN A 485 7.66 -7.19 -28.71
C GLN A 485 6.29 -6.75 -29.24
N GLY A 486 6.05 -6.87 -30.55
CA GLY A 486 4.76 -6.59 -31.18
C GLY A 486 3.69 -7.64 -30.89
N ASN A 487 4.08 -8.84 -30.47
CA ASN A 487 3.18 -9.95 -30.15
C ASN A 487 2.76 -9.97 -28.66
N LEU A 488 3.24 -9.02 -27.83
CA LEU A 488 2.88 -8.94 -26.43
C LEU A 488 1.40 -8.55 -26.24
N PRO A 489 0.53 -9.46 -25.76
CA PRO A 489 -0.88 -9.15 -25.56
C PRO A 489 -1.08 -8.03 -24.54
N ASP A 490 -2.10 -7.20 -24.71
CA ASP A 490 -2.46 -6.21 -23.70
C ASP A 490 -3.05 -6.89 -22.46
N LEU A 491 -2.73 -6.38 -21.27
CA LEU A 491 -3.21 -6.96 -20.01
C LEU A 491 -4.74 -6.88 -19.89
N LYS A 492 -5.37 -5.84 -20.44
CA LYS A 492 -6.83 -5.70 -20.46
C LYS A 492 -7.49 -6.74 -21.37
N ASP A 493 -6.84 -7.10 -22.47
CA ASP A 493 -7.32 -8.14 -23.38
C ASP A 493 -7.22 -9.53 -22.73
N ILE A 494 -6.13 -9.81 -22.01
CA ILE A 494 -5.98 -11.03 -21.21
C ILE A 494 -7.13 -11.14 -20.19
N ILE A 495 -7.35 -10.11 -19.37
CA ILE A 495 -8.36 -10.14 -18.31
C ILE A 495 -9.79 -10.25 -18.90
N SER A 496 -10.08 -9.50 -19.97
CA SER A 496 -11.41 -9.47 -20.57
C SER A 496 -11.78 -10.78 -21.26
N THR A 497 -10.82 -11.47 -21.90
CA THR A 497 -11.06 -12.75 -22.57
C THR A 497 -11.29 -13.90 -21.57
N CYS A 498 -10.73 -13.83 -20.37
CA CYS A 498 -10.92 -14.82 -19.31
C CYS A 498 -12.27 -14.73 -18.57
N ALA A 499 -13.24 -13.94 -19.05
CA ALA A 499 -14.61 -13.88 -18.52
C ALA A 499 -14.71 -13.65 -17.00
N GLY A 500 -13.82 -12.84 -16.42
CA GLY A 500 -13.80 -12.53 -15.00
C GLY A 500 -13.21 -13.63 -14.09
N LEU A 501 -12.63 -14.69 -14.68
CA LEU A 501 -11.90 -15.72 -13.92
C LEU A 501 -10.52 -15.28 -13.47
N VAL A 502 -9.99 -14.18 -14.03
CA VAL A 502 -8.62 -13.70 -13.78
C VAL A 502 -8.67 -12.28 -13.25
N ILE A 503 -7.88 -12.00 -12.22
CA ILE A 503 -7.68 -10.67 -11.64
C ILE A 503 -6.18 -10.36 -11.53
N VAL A 504 -5.86 -9.08 -11.40
CA VAL A 504 -4.52 -8.61 -11.06
C VAL A 504 -4.56 -8.07 -9.64
N ARG A 505 -3.79 -8.69 -8.76
CA ARG A 505 -3.62 -8.23 -7.38
C ARG A 505 -2.35 -7.40 -7.30
N SER A 506 -2.42 -6.23 -6.69
CA SER A 506 -1.25 -5.43 -6.37
C SER A 506 -1.00 -5.51 -4.88
N ASP A 507 0.20 -5.91 -4.50
CA ASP A 507 0.68 -5.91 -3.12
C ASP A 507 1.98 -5.10 -2.98
N CYS A 508 2.59 -5.17 -1.81
CA CYS A 508 3.84 -4.48 -1.47
C CYS A 508 5.07 -5.03 -2.23
N SER A 509 4.96 -6.25 -2.76
CA SER A 509 5.99 -6.98 -3.49
C SER A 509 5.86 -6.84 -5.01
N GLY A 510 4.70 -6.43 -5.51
CA GLY A 510 4.44 -6.11 -6.91
C GLY A 510 3.01 -6.43 -7.34
N GLU A 511 2.81 -6.50 -8.66
CA GLU A 511 1.55 -6.98 -9.24
C GLU A 511 1.66 -8.46 -9.61
N LEU A 512 0.62 -9.25 -9.31
CA LEU A 512 0.51 -10.67 -9.62
C LEU A 512 -0.81 -10.96 -10.35
N VAL A 513 -0.76 -11.86 -11.33
CA VAL A 513 -1.95 -12.31 -12.07
C VAL A 513 -2.47 -13.62 -11.46
N GLU A 514 -3.74 -13.61 -11.08
CA GLU A 514 -4.31 -14.65 -10.24
C GLU A 514 -5.73 -15.05 -10.68
N LEU A 515 -6.18 -16.23 -10.24
CA LEU A 515 -7.60 -16.58 -10.38
C LEU A 515 -8.41 -15.70 -9.43
N ALA A 516 -9.59 -15.27 -9.89
CA ALA A 516 -10.45 -14.34 -9.15
C ALA A 516 -10.91 -14.88 -7.79
N HIS A 517 -10.95 -16.21 -7.63
CA HIS A 517 -11.38 -16.83 -6.39
C HIS A 517 -10.73 -18.20 -6.17
N TYR A 518 -10.40 -18.54 -4.93
CA TYR A 518 -9.72 -19.81 -4.62
C TYR A 518 -10.53 -21.06 -5.01
N THR A 519 -11.87 -21.01 -4.99
CA THR A 519 -12.68 -22.16 -5.48
C THR A 519 -12.46 -22.46 -6.96
N MET A 520 -12.01 -21.48 -7.76
CA MET A 520 -11.56 -21.72 -9.14
C MET A 520 -10.27 -22.52 -9.16
N GLN A 521 -9.33 -22.21 -8.26
CA GLN A 521 -8.09 -22.99 -8.11
C GLN A 521 -8.43 -24.44 -7.76
N GLU A 522 -9.37 -24.70 -6.84
CA GLU A 522 -9.81 -26.06 -6.50
C GLU A 522 -10.47 -26.77 -7.69
N PHE A 523 -11.31 -26.06 -8.45
CA PHE A 523 -11.93 -26.59 -9.66
C PHE A 523 -10.88 -26.98 -10.71
N PHE A 524 -9.97 -26.07 -11.05
CA PHE A 524 -8.94 -26.33 -12.05
C PHE A 524 -7.92 -27.36 -11.55
N THR A 525 -7.55 -27.38 -10.26
CA THR A 525 -6.64 -28.41 -9.73
C THR A 525 -7.21 -29.82 -9.89
N ARG A 526 -8.53 -29.98 -9.80
CA ARG A 526 -9.21 -31.27 -10.04
C ARG A 526 -9.39 -31.59 -11.53
N ASN A 527 -9.59 -30.57 -12.36
CA ASN A 527 -10.04 -30.73 -13.76
C ASN A 527 -9.04 -30.23 -14.81
N TRP A 528 -7.81 -29.85 -14.45
CA TRP A 528 -6.85 -29.26 -15.39
C TRP A 528 -6.48 -30.25 -16.50
N THR A 529 -6.48 -31.56 -16.25
CA THR A 529 -6.21 -32.57 -17.28
C THR A 529 -7.29 -32.61 -18.36
N VAL A 530 -8.53 -32.24 -18.01
CA VAL A 530 -9.66 -32.16 -18.94
C VAL A 530 -9.58 -30.89 -19.78
N TRP A 531 -9.29 -29.75 -19.13
CA TRP A 531 -9.31 -28.44 -19.78
C TRP A 531 -7.97 -28.07 -20.46
N PHE A 532 -6.87 -28.55 -19.91
CA PHE A 532 -5.49 -28.26 -20.32
C PHE A 532 -4.65 -29.55 -20.38
N PRO A 533 -5.01 -30.50 -21.25
CA PRO A 533 -4.36 -31.82 -21.29
C PRO A 533 -2.87 -31.76 -21.59
N LEU A 534 -2.37 -30.69 -22.24
CA LEU A 534 -0.96 -30.49 -22.59
C LEU A 534 -0.33 -29.33 -21.79
N ALA A 535 -0.85 -29.02 -20.60
CA ALA A 535 -0.44 -27.85 -19.83
C ALA A 535 1.06 -27.80 -19.54
N HIS A 536 1.61 -28.88 -18.98
CA HIS A 536 3.01 -28.91 -18.58
C HIS A 536 3.93 -29.05 -19.78
N GLU A 537 3.51 -29.75 -20.83
CA GLU A 537 4.23 -29.77 -22.11
C GLU A 537 4.34 -28.35 -22.70
N SER A 538 3.23 -27.61 -22.76
CA SER A 538 3.18 -26.25 -23.31
C SER A 538 4.04 -25.27 -22.50
N ILE A 539 3.95 -25.31 -21.16
CA ILE A 539 4.79 -24.49 -20.29
C ILE A 539 6.27 -24.82 -20.48
N ALA A 540 6.63 -26.10 -20.47
CA ALA A 540 8.03 -26.51 -20.62
C ALA A 540 8.59 -26.12 -21.99
N THR A 541 7.82 -26.33 -23.05
CA THR A 541 8.17 -25.95 -24.42
C THR A 541 8.41 -24.43 -24.54
N THR A 542 7.53 -23.64 -23.93
CA THR A 542 7.65 -22.18 -23.88
C THR A 542 8.91 -21.75 -23.12
N CYS A 543 9.15 -22.32 -21.94
CA CYS A 543 10.34 -22.02 -21.15
C CYS A 543 11.63 -22.40 -21.88
N LEU A 544 11.67 -23.57 -22.54
CA LEU A 544 12.83 -24.02 -23.30
C LEU A 544 13.10 -23.13 -24.51
N THR A 545 12.04 -22.75 -25.24
CA THR A 545 12.16 -21.81 -26.37
C THR A 545 12.69 -20.46 -25.90
N TYR A 546 12.14 -19.93 -24.81
CA TYR A 546 12.59 -18.67 -24.22
C TYR A 546 14.07 -18.72 -23.83
N LEU A 547 14.50 -19.76 -23.10
CA LEU A 547 15.91 -19.94 -22.72
C LEU A 547 16.83 -20.20 -23.91
N SER A 548 16.26 -20.58 -25.06
CA SER A 548 16.97 -20.81 -26.31
C SER A 548 17.10 -19.56 -27.19
N PHE A 549 16.65 -18.38 -26.74
CA PHE A 549 16.82 -17.13 -27.49
C PHE A 549 18.29 -16.73 -27.67
N ASP A 550 18.57 -16.00 -28.75
CA ASP A 550 19.93 -15.54 -29.12
C ASP A 550 20.50 -14.55 -28.09
N ALA A 551 19.63 -13.84 -27.38
CA ALA A 551 19.97 -13.03 -26.22
C ALA A 551 20.81 -13.76 -25.15
N PHE A 552 20.66 -15.09 -25.03
CA PHE A 552 21.37 -15.90 -24.04
C PHE A 552 22.62 -16.59 -24.60
N GLN A 553 22.93 -16.40 -25.88
CA GLN A 553 24.11 -16.98 -26.53
C GLN A 553 25.43 -16.45 -25.93
N GLY A 554 25.40 -15.30 -25.26
CA GLY A 554 26.56 -14.73 -24.57
C GLY A 554 27.02 -15.50 -23.32
N GLY A 555 26.28 -16.52 -22.88
CA GLY A 555 26.64 -17.31 -21.70
C GLY A 555 26.36 -16.59 -20.37
N MET A 556 27.10 -16.97 -19.33
CA MET A 556 26.98 -16.37 -17.99
C MET A 556 27.31 -14.88 -17.99
N CYS A 557 26.59 -14.09 -17.19
CA CYS A 557 27.01 -12.74 -16.86
C CYS A 557 28.24 -12.79 -15.94
N PHE A 558 29.20 -11.89 -16.13
CA PHE A 558 30.47 -11.92 -15.38
C PHE A 558 30.43 -11.09 -14.08
N ASN A 559 29.41 -10.26 -13.91
CA ASN A 559 29.19 -9.46 -12.70
C ASN A 559 27.70 -9.35 -12.35
N ASP A 560 27.43 -9.00 -11.10
CA ASP A 560 26.07 -8.91 -10.56
C ASP A 560 25.24 -7.86 -11.29
N THR A 561 25.83 -6.73 -11.70
CA THR A 561 25.12 -5.66 -12.42
C THR A 561 24.61 -6.13 -13.79
N GLU A 562 25.41 -6.86 -14.54
CA GLU A 562 25.00 -7.48 -15.81
C GLU A 562 23.93 -8.55 -15.60
N PHE A 563 24.03 -9.32 -14.53
CA PHE A 563 23.05 -10.35 -14.20
C PHE A 563 21.70 -9.75 -13.79
N GLU A 564 21.71 -8.71 -12.95
CA GLU A 564 20.53 -7.94 -12.57
C GLU A 564 19.90 -7.24 -13.78
N ALA A 565 20.71 -6.65 -14.67
CA ALA A 565 20.23 -6.06 -15.91
C ALA A 565 19.55 -7.11 -16.80
N ARG A 566 20.12 -8.32 -16.92
CA ARG A 566 19.50 -9.44 -17.65
C ARG A 566 18.18 -9.86 -17.01
N LEU A 567 18.10 -9.98 -15.69
CA LEU A 567 16.85 -10.30 -14.99
C LEU A 567 15.76 -9.23 -15.22
N GLY A 568 16.15 -7.95 -15.26
CA GLY A 568 15.23 -6.85 -15.55
C GLY A 568 14.78 -6.81 -17.01
N GLN A 569 15.66 -7.12 -17.96
CA GLN A 569 15.37 -7.09 -19.40
C GLN A 569 14.56 -8.31 -19.86
N TYR A 570 14.70 -9.46 -19.19
CA TYR A 570 14.09 -10.74 -19.56
C TYR A 570 13.20 -11.26 -18.43
N PRO A 571 11.92 -10.81 -18.36
CA PRO A 571 11.06 -11.02 -17.20
C PRO A 571 10.80 -12.49 -16.88
N LEU A 572 10.61 -13.34 -17.89
CA LEU A 572 10.32 -14.77 -17.71
C LEU A 572 11.57 -15.60 -17.37
N TYR A 573 12.77 -15.02 -17.49
CA TYR A 573 14.04 -15.76 -17.44
C TYR A 573 14.22 -16.56 -16.14
N SER A 574 14.00 -15.92 -14.99
CA SER A 574 14.15 -16.59 -13.69
C SER A 574 13.14 -17.72 -13.50
N TYR A 575 11.91 -17.56 -14.00
CA TYR A 575 10.90 -18.60 -13.91
C TYR A 575 11.26 -19.78 -14.82
N ALA A 576 11.58 -19.49 -16.08
CA ALA A 576 11.89 -20.49 -17.09
C ALA A 576 13.06 -21.36 -16.65
N ALA A 577 14.19 -20.75 -16.27
CA ALA A 577 15.41 -21.45 -15.86
C ALA A 577 15.19 -22.42 -14.67
N ARG A 578 14.24 -22.12 -13.79
CA ARG A 578 13.97 -22.91 -12.57
C ARG A 578 12.94 -24.01 -12.74
N ASN A 579 11.99 -23.81 -13.66
CA ASN A 579 10.77 -24.62 -13.69
C ASN A 579 10.62 -25.45 -14.97
N TRP A 580 11.36 -25.16 -16.04
CA TRP A 580 11.22 -25.92 -17.30
C TRP A 580 11.37 -27.43 -17.09
N GLY A 581 12.40 -27.85 -16.34
CA GLY A 581 12.68 -29.27 -16.09
C GLY A 581 11.61 -29.93 -15.22
N HIS A 582 11.02 -29.19 -14.28
CA HIS A 582 9.90 -29.69 -13.50
C HIS A 582 8.70 -30.02 -14.39
N HIS A 583 8.35 -29.10 -15.31
CA HIS A 583 7.22 -29.27 -16.21
C HIS A 583 7.46 -30.39 -17.23
N ALA A 584 8.68 -30.48 -17.79
CA ALA A 584 9.09 -31.56 -18.68
C ALA A 584 9.06 -32.94 -18.02
N ARG A 585 9.21 -33.03 -16.69
CA ARG A 585 9.06 -34.28 -15.94
C ARG A 585 7.60 -34.70 -15.77
N LEU A 586 6.67 -33.74 -15.71
CA LEU A 586 5.25 -34.04 -15.50
C LEU A 586 4.55 -34.49 -16.80
N GLN A 587 4.98 -33.97 -17.95
CA GLN A 587 4.47 -34.36 -19.27
C GLN A 587 5.60 -34.37 -20.29
N HIS A 588 5.55 -35.33 -21.23
CA HIS A 588 6.55 -35.45 -22.28
C HIS A 588 6.63 -34.18 -23.13
N VAL A 589 7.84 -33.69 -23.35
CA VAL A 589 8.17 -32.55 -24.22
C VAL A 589 9.02 -33.06 -25.36
N ASN A 590 9.00 -32.37 -26.52
CA ASN A 590 9.81 -32.74 -27.66
C ASN A 590 11.30 -32.88 -27.27
N ASN A 591 11.82 -34.10 -27.40
CA ASN A 591 13.21 -34.41 -27.07
C ASN A 591 14.20 -33.60 -27.90
N ASP A 592 13.89 -33.29 -29.17
CA ASP A 592 14.78 -32.50 -30.02
C ASP A 592 14.96 -31.08 -29.46
N LEU A 593 13.90 -30.48 -28.91
CA LEU A 593 13.97 -29.17 -28.26
C LEU A 593 14.84 -29.23 -27.01
N ILE A 594 14.65 -30.25 -26.16
CA ILE A 594 15.47 -30.46 -24.96
C ILE A 594 16.93 -30.66 -25.36
N PHE A 595 17.22 -31.54 -26.32
CA PHE A 595 18.59 -31.80 -26.77
C PHE A 595 19.23 -30.58 -27.42
N SER A 596 18.50 -29.82 -28.24
CA SER A 596 19.00 -28.59 -28.85
C SER A 596 19.44 -27.57 -27.79
N PHE A 597 18.64 -27.40 -26.73
CA PHE A 597 19.00 -26.53 -25.62
C PHE A 597 20.19 -27.09 -24.83
N LEU A 598 20.16 -28.36 -24.45
CA LEU A 598 21.20 -28.98 -23.63
C LEU A 598 22.57 -29.10 -24.33
N THR A 599 22.59 -29.06 -25.66
CA THR A 599 23.84 -29.08 -26.44
C THR A 599 24.46 -27.70 -26.63
N ASP A 600 23.69 -26.61 -26.47
CA ASP A 600 24.21 -25.25 -26.44
C ASP A 600 24.76 -24.90 -25.05
N THR A 601 26.05 -25.14 -24.86
CA THR A 601 26.75 -24.92 -23.59
C THR A 601 26.58 -23.51 -23.04
N LEU A 602 26.54 -22.48 -23.90
CA LEU A 602 26.47 -21.10 -23.43
C LEU A 602 25.07 -20.78 -22.90
N LYS A 603 24.02 -21.20 -23.61
CA LYS A 603 22.63 -21.01 -23.15
C LYS A 603 22.32 -21.81 -21.89
N VAL A 604 22.89 -23.02 -21.76
CA VAL A 604 22.81 -23.82 -20.53
C VAL A 604 23.49 -23.12 -19.38
N ASP A 605 24.73 -22.65 -19.54
CA ASP A 605 25.48 -21.97 -18.49
C ASP A 605 24.76 -20.70 -18.00
N ALA A 606 24.16 -19.94 -18.92
CA ALA A 606 23.32 -18.79 -18.60
C ALA A 606 22.11 -19.21 -17.74
N SER A 607 21.36 -20.25 -18.15
CA SER A 607 20.22 -20.77 -17.39
C SER A 607 20.62 -21.30 -16.01
N VAL A 608 21.76 -21.97 -15.92
CA VAL A 608 22.31 -22.51 -14.66
C VAL A 608 22.63 -21.37 -13.69
N GLN A 609 23.20 -20.26 -14.17
CA GLN A 609 23.41 -19.07 -13.33
C GLN A 609 22.11 -18.61 -12.65
N ALA A 610 21.00 -18.54 -13.40
CA ALA A 610 19.70 -18.14 -12.86
C ALA A 610 19.08 -19.16 -11.89
N LEU A 611 19.36 -20.45 -12.10
CA LEU A 611 18.94 -21.51 -11.20
C LEU A 611 19.58 -21.36 -9.81
N PHE A 612 20.88 -21.04 -9.73
CA PHE A 612 21.63 -21.01 -8.48
C PHE A 612 21.73 -19.64 -7.78
N ALA A 613 21.52 -18.53 -8.50
CA ALA A 613 21.79 -17.19 -7.96
C ALA A 613 20.88 -16.68 -6.83
N LEU A 614 19.74 -17.32 -6.49
CA LEU A 614 18.79 -16.79 -5.47
C LEU A 614 18.48 -17.73 -4.28
N ARG A 615 19.45 -18.51 -3.79
CA ARG A 615 19.30 -19.14 -2.45
C ARG A 615 19.48 -18.17 -1.28
N VAL A 616 19.66 -16.87 -1.52
CA VAL A 616 19.73 -15.84 -0.48
C VAL A 616 18.80 -14.67 -0.83
N GLN A 617 17.50 -14.79 -0.51
CA GLN A 617 16.68 -13.60 -0.34
C GLN A 617 17.06 -12.98 1.02
N THR A 618 17.93 -11.98 0.99
CA THR A 618 17.96 -10.95 2.03
C THR A 618 17.29 -9.71 1.44
N PRO A 619 16.46 -8.99 2.20
CA PRO A 619 15.77 -7.82 1.68
C PRO A 619 16.78 -6.72 1.33
N PHE A 620 16.52 -6.11 0.19
CA PHE A 620 17.19 -4.96 -0.42
C PHE A 620 17.79 -3.99 0.61
N VAL A 621 19.12 -3.92 0.68
CA VAL A 621 19.85 -2.83 1.36
C VAL A 621 20.31 -1.88 0.25
N PRO A 622 19.97 -0.58 0.28
CA PRO A 622 20.48 0.35 -0.71
C PRO A 622 22.01 0.43 -0.59
N ALA A 623 22.70 0.33 -1.72
CA ALA A 623 24.16 0.23 -1.79
C ALA A 623 24.86 1.36 -1.00
N PRO A 624 25.87 1.05 -0.15
CA PRO A 624 26.71 2.08 0.43
C PRO A 624 27.60 2.72 -0.66
N PRO A 625 28.07 3.96 -0.46
CA PRO A 625 28.80 4.70 -1.48
C PRO A 625 30.10 3.98 -1.88
N LYS A 626 30.39 4.06 -3.18
CA LYS A 626 31.50 3.44 -3.91
C LYS A 626 32.86 3.63 -3.24
N THR A 627 33.31 2.69 -2.41
CA THR A 627 34.74 2.40 -2.16
C THR A 627 34.91 1.07 -1.43
N ALA A 628 34.96 -0.05 -2.17
CA ALA A 628 35.78 -1.25 -1.92
C ALA A 628 35.36 -2.40 -2.85
N PRO A 629 36.28 -3.16 -3.47
CA PRO A 629 35.92 -4.32 -4.28
C PRO A 629 35.65 -5.53 -3.39
N ALA A 630 34.41 -6.01 -3.36
CA ALA A 630 34.10 -7.33 -2.81
C ALA A 630 34.51 -8.41 -3.82
N LEU A 631 35.65 -9.06 -3.58
CA LEU A 631 36.08 -10.23 -4.34
C LEU A 631 35.35 -11.47 -3.83
N PHE A 632 34.29 -11.91 -4.52
CA PHE A 632 33.83 -13.29 -4.40
C PHE A 632 34.49 -14.13 -5.51
N ARG A 633 35.40 -15.03 -5.11
CA ARG A 633 35.98 -16.05 -5.98
C ARG A 633 34.93 -17.13 -6.24
N PHE A 634 34.41 -17.21 -7.46
CA PHE A 634 33.76 -18.44 -7.96
C PHE A 634 34.86 -19.45 -8.31
N SER A 635 34.91 -20.59 -7.61
CA SER A 635 35.74 -21.72 -8.01
C SER A 635 35.06 -22.43 -9.18
N ALA A 636 35.65 -22.32 -10.37
CA ALA A 636 35.25 -23.06 -11.56
C ALA A 636 35.51 -24.56 -11.36
N GLY A 637 34.45 -25.35 -11.31
CA GLY A 637 34.47 -26.79 -11.53
C GLY A 637 33.51 -27.13 -12.68
N PRO A 638 33.75 -28.17 -13.49
CA PRO A 638 32.93 -28.43 -14.67
C PRO A 638 31.50 -28.85 -14.26
N CYS A 639 30.51 -28.00 -14.56
CA CYS A 639 29.09 -28.22 -14.26
C CYS A 639 28.39 -29.24 -15.18
N HIS A 640 29.13 -29.97 -16.03
CA HIS A 640 28.56 -30.93 -16.99
C HIS A 640 27.91 -32.18 -16.37
N ALA A 641 28.06 -32.43 -15.06
CA ALA A 641 27.59 -33.66 -14.42
C ALA A 641 26.22 -33.58 -13.71
N LEU A 642 25.59 -32.40 -13.60
CA LEU A 642 24.43 -32.22 -12.69
C LEU A 642 23.05 -32.16 -13.37
N ILE A 643 22.97 -32.06 -14.70
CA ILE A 643 21.67 -32.13 -15.40
C ILE A 643 21.15 -33.58 -15.47
N GLY A 644 22.05 -34.58 -15.41
CA GLY A 644 21.67 -36.00 -15.38
C GLY A 644 20.94 -36.46 -14.12
N TYR A 645 20.95 -35.68 -13.03
CA TYR A 645 20.27 -36.02 -11.78
C TYR A 645 18.92 -35.31 -11.58
N SER A 646 18.53 -34.38 -12.45
CA SER A 646 17.22 -33.72 -12.41
C SER A 646 16.21 -34.27 -13.43
N VAL A 647 16.64 -35.20 -14.30
CA VAL A 647 15.82 -35.82 -15.37
C VAL A 647 15.62 -37.33 -15.12
N ALA A 648 15.99 -37.83 -13.93
CA ALA A 648 15.66 -39.18 -13.48
C ALA A 648 14.47 -39.18 -12.51
#